data_AF-A0A8C5CE89-F1
#
_entry.id   AF-A0A8C5CE89-F1
#
_cell.length_a   1.000
_cell.length_b   1.000
_cell.length_c   1.000
_cell.angle_alpha   90.00
_cell.angle_beta   90.00
_cell.angle_gamma   90.00
#
_symmetry.space_group_name_H-M   'P 1'
#
loop_
_entity.id
_entity.type
_entity.pdbx_description
1 polymer ?
#
loop_
_entity_poly.entity_id
_entity_poly.type
_entity_poly.pdbx_seq_one_letter_code
_entity_poly.pdbx_strand_id
1 'polypeptide(L)'
;MGFNLTFERKECIRVSDCQREGVPEGRRWMSLDEDTRWLEWVTKQFEAIAGEDKEIDLEEFKTALKVKESFFAERFFALFDSDGSSSISLDELLGALNLLIHGSEADKLRFLFQVYDVDGSGSIDPDELRTVLKSCLRESAISLPEEKLDDLTLALFESADKDRSGAITFEELKAELENFPEVMENLTISAANWLKPPEAEERRRQAPRYLTRAYWQNNSRKLTFLMAYALLSLLLFSSALLHHRGGGVCYMVAKGCGQCLNFNCTFVMVLMLRRCLTWLRATWLVRVLPLDQNILLHQIVGYVLCGVSPAHLSQHTGYSLWEYLLTTRPGVGWVRGSASLTGVVLQLLIGLMVLCSSTFVRRSGHFEVFYWSHLSYVWVWSLLVVHCANFWKWFLVPGLVFLLEKVLGLAFAHMGGLYIVEVNLLPSKVTHLVIKRPPFFTFKPGDYLYINIPDIATYEWHPFTISSAPEQSDTLWLHIRSMGQWTNRLFEFFRQPETLASSPKRLATSLRNKRQLIPAKLGDNHQLCNIKCYVDGPYGTPTRQIFASEHAVLIGAGIGITPFASILQSIMYRRRKQNCPNCSYSWCENIIDSDMKLRKVDFIWINRDQKSFEWFVSLLTKLEMDQADEEPEGRFLEMHMYMTSALSKNDMKAIGLQMALDLLAKKEKRDSITGLQTRTQPGRPDWAKVFQKVSEENKGKVHVFYCGAPALAKTIKAQCEHFGFHFYKENF
;
A
#
# COMPACT_ATOMS: atom_id res chain seq x y z
N MET A 1 -4.64 33.22 70.89
CA MET A 1 -4.40 31.76 70.78
C MET A 1 -5.62 31.15 70.12
N GLY A 2 -5.47 30.51 68.96
CA GLY A 2 -6.56 29.86 68.24
C GLY A 2 -6.42 30.00 66.74
N PHE A 3 -5.71 29.06 66.13
CA PHE A 3 -5.56 28.86 64.68
C PHE A 3 -6.93 28.74 63.99
N ASN A 4 -7.05 29.26 62.76
CA ASN A 4 -8.05 28.77 61.81
C ASN A 4 -7.48 28.77 60.38
N LEU A 5 -7.19 27.57 59.91
CA LEU A 5 -7.04 27.20 58.50
C LEU A 5 -8.36 26.54 58.09
N THR A 6 -8.98 27.02 57.02
CA THR A 6 -9.91 26.22 56.20
C THR A 6 -9.99 26.83 54.81
N PHE A 7 -9.52 26.08 53.82
CA PHE A 7 -9.69 26.33 52.39
C PHE A 7 -11.00 25.66 51.96
N GLU A 8 -11.95 26.42 51.44
CA GLU A 8 -13.10 25.90 50.69
C GLU A 8 -13.19 26.54 49.29
N ARG A 9 -13.36 25.68 48.29
CA ARG A 9 -13.66 26.02 46.89
C ARG A 9 -15.12 26.48 46.77
N LYS A 10 -15.38 27.44 45.87
CA LYS A 10 -16.52 27.48 44.92
C LYS A 10 -16.33 28.67 43.96
N GLU A 11 -16.16 28.38 42.68
CA GLU A 11 -17.15 28.62 41.60
C GLU A 11 -17.04 30.02 40.96
N CYS A 12 -16.37 30.10 39.81
CA CYS A 12 -16.50 31.23 38.87
C CYS A 12 -17.27 30.77 37.62
N ILE A 13 -18.59 30.99 37.70
CA ILE A 13 -19.52 31.55 36.71
C ILE A 13 -19.07 31.52 35.23
N ARG A 14 -19.89 30.82 34.42
CA ARG A 14 -19.96 30.93 32.95
C ARG A 14 -20.41 32.32 32.55
N VAL A 15 -19.69 32.95 31.62
CA VAL A 15 -20.22 34.04 30.80
C VAL A 15 -20.53 33.47 29.43
N SER A 16 -21.83 33.42 29.15
CA SER A 16 -22.45 33.06 27.88
C SER A 16 -22.54 34.28 26.94
N ASP A 17 -22.43 33.97 25.66
CA ASP A 17 -23.07 34.62 24.50
C ASP A 17 -22.83 36.12 24.25
N CYS A 18 -21.97 36.39 23.27
CA CYS A 18 -22.13 37.52 22.38
C CYS A 18 -21.97 37.04 20.92
N GLN A 19 -23.10 36.99 20.22
CA GLN A 19 -23.15 36.92 18.76
C GLN A 19 -22.44 38.14 18.17
N ARG A 20 -21.50 37.92 17.26
CA ARG A 20 -21.21 38.85 16.16
C ARG A 20 -21.12 38.06 14.86
N GLU A 21 -21.65 38.73 13.85
CA GLU A 21 -22.04 38.25 12.55
C GLU A 21 -20.87 37.76 11.70
N GLY A 22 -21.21 36.95 10.71
CA GLY A 22 -20.27 36.24 9.85
C GLY A 22 -19.33 37.15 9.06
N VAL A 23 -18.06 36.74 9.07
CA VAL A 23 -17.05 37.05 8.07
C VAL A 23 -16.53 35.70 7.56
N PRO A 24 -16.30 35.51 6.24
CA PRO A 24 -15.80 34.25 5.72
C PRO A 24 -14.43 33.91 6.36
N GLU A 25 -14.23 32.66 6.75
CA GLU A 25 -12.93 32.14 7.18
C GLU A 25 -11.93 32.22 6.02
N GLY A 26 -11.17 33.31 5.96
CA GLY A 26 -10.24 33.58 4.86
C GLY A 26 -9.22 34.67 5.20
N ARG A 27 -8.55 34.54 6.36
CA ARG A 27 -7.23 35.11 6.70
C ARG A 27 -6.99 34.95 8.20
N ARG A 28 -6.17 33.98 8.59
CA ARG A 28 -5.65 33.88 9.95
C ARG A 28 -4.31 34.62 9.98
N TRP A 29 -4.34 35.86 10.47
CA TRP A 29 -3.13 36.63 10.74
C TRP A 29 -2.34 35.94 11.87
N MET A 30 -1.03 35.76 11.67
CA MET A 30 -0.14 35.35 12.75
C MET A 30 -0.13 36.42 13.85
N SER A 31 -0.06 36.02 15.11
CA SER A 31 0.06 36.98 16.21
C SER A 31 1.48 37.55 16.27
N LEU A 32 1.67 38.78 16.79
CA LEU A 32 3.00 39.40 16.99
C LEU A 32 4.01 38.49 17.73
N ASP A 33 3.52 37.60 18.59
CA ASP A 33 4.31 36.61 19.33
C ASP A 33 4.76 35.43 18.44
N GLU A 34 3.95 35.05 17.46
CA GLU A 34 4.30 34.05 16.45
C GLU A 34 5.32 34.59 15.43
N ASP A 35 5.21 35.87 15.04
CA ASP A 35 6.14 36.52 14.11
C ASP A 35 7.55 36.64 14.69
N THR A 36 7.66 37.00 15.97
CA THR A 36 8.96 37.11 16.66
C THR A 36 9.64 35.75 16.76
N ARG A 37 8.86 34.71 17.11
CA ARG A 37 9.33 33.33 17.19
C ARG A 37 9.72 32.75 15.82
N TRP A 38 9.02 33.18 14.77
CA TRP A 38 9.32 32.80 13.39
C TRP A 38 10.65 33.42 12.93
N LEU A 39 10.86 34.72 13.16
CA LEU A 39 12.13 35.40 12.86
C LEU A 39 13.31 34.75 13.58
N GLU A 40 13.19 34.47 14.88
CA GLU A 40 14.23 33.78 15.65
C GLU A 40 14.56 32.40 15.07
N TRP A 41 13.55 31.66 14.60
CA TRP A 41 13.74 30.36 13.99
C TRP A 41 14.46 30.46 12.63
N VAL A 42 14.04 31.38 11.76
CA VAL A 42 14.65 31.60 10.44
C VAL A 42 16.11 32.03 10.59
N THR A 43 16.41 32.99 11.46
CA THR A 43 17.78 33.45 11.72
C THR A 43 18.66 32.30 12.20
N LYS A 44 18.16 31.45 13.10
CA LYS A 44 18.89 30.29 13.59
C LYS A 44 19.12 29.21 12.51
N GLN A 45 18.19 29.06 11.56
CA GLN A 45 18.41 28.16 10.43
C GLN A 45 19.43 28.75 9.45
N PHE A 46 19.37 30.05 9.19
CA PHE A 46 20.36 30.75 8.36
C PHE A 46 21.77 30.56 8.92
N GLU A 47 21.99 30.84 10.22
CA GLU A 47 23.29 30.65 10.87
C GLU A 47 23.78 29.19 10.85
N ALA A 48 22.89 28.21 10.80
CA ALA A 48 23.26 26.80 10.71
C ALA A 48 23.70 26.39 9.29
N ILE A 49 23.29 27.13 8.27
CA ILE A 49 23.55 26.87 6.85
C ILE A 49 24.74 27.69 6.37
N ALA A 50 24.76 28.99 6.67
CA ALA A 50 25.71 30.01 6.21
C ALA A 50 27.10 29.97 6.88
N GLY A 51 27.47 28.84 7.51
CA GLY A 51 28.82 28.63 8.05
C GLY A 51 29.39 29.74 8.96
N GLU A 52 30.71 29.97 8.83
CA GLU A 52 31.45 31.02 9.55
C GLU A 52 31.44 32.37 8.80
N ASP A 53 31.17 32.34 7.49
CA ASP A 53 31.14 33.47 6.55
C ASP A 53 29.82 34.23 6.55
N LYS A 54 28.76 33.68 7.15
CA LYS A 54 27.43 34.32 7.31
C LYS A 54 26.76 34.71 5.99
N GLU A 55 27.15 34.06 4.92
CA GLU A 55 26.56 34.19 3.59
C GLU A 55 26.19 32.78 3.13
N ILE A 56 25.11 32.66 2.33
CA ILE A 56 24.72 31.36 1.77
C ILE A 56 25.10 31.35 0.29
N ASP A 57 26.01 30.47 -0.10
CA ASP A 57 26.33 30.25 -1.51
C ASP A 57 25.27 29.39 -2.23
N LEU A 58 25.35 29.30 -3.56
CA LEU A 58 24.38 28.54 -4.36
C LEU A 58 24.31 27.05 -4.00
N GLU A 59 25.43 26.43 -3.62
CA GLU A 59 25.49 25.01 -3.29
C GLU A 59 24.98 24.72 -1.88
N GLU A 60 25.24 25.62 -0.93
CA GLU A 60 24.65 25.65 0.41
C GLU A 60 23.15 25.87 0.34
N PHE A 61 22.69 26.80 -0.50
CA PHE A 61 21.28 27.05 -0.77
C PHE A 61 20.57 25.80 -1.34
N LYS A 62 21.16 25.14 -2.34
CA LYS A 62 20.65 23.88 -2.91
C LYS A 62 20.59 22.77 -1.85
N THR A 63 21.63 22.65 -1.03
CA THR A 63 21.74 21.63 0.02
C THR A 63 20.70 21.85 1.11
N ALA A 64 20.51 23.10 1.54
CA ALA A 64 19.50 23.49 2.52
C ALA A 64 18.08 23.14 2.06
N LEU A 65 17.77 23.42 0.80
CA LEU A 65 16.47 23.13 0.19
C LEU A 65 16.26 21.66 -0.19
N LYS A 66 17.29 20.82 -0.09
CA LYS A 66 17.27 19.40 -0.46
C LYS A 66 16.73 19.17 -1.88
N VAL A 67 16.98 20.11 -2.79
CA VAL A 67 16.51 20.01 -4.18
C VAL A 67 17.51 19.16 -4.97
N LYS A 68 17.01 18.26 -5.81
CA LYS A 68 17.84 17.36 -6.62
C LYS A 68 18.28 17.98 -7.95
N GLU A 69 17.56 18.99 -8.43
CA GLU A 69 17.79 19.65 -9.72
C GLU A 69 17.79 21.17 -9.53
N SER A 70 18.53 21.88 -10.39
CA SER A 70 19.01 23.22 -10.08
C SER A 70 18.20 24.38 -10.65
N PHE A 71 17.33 24.16 -11.65
CA PHE A 71 16.67 25.27 -12.36
C PHE A 71 15.94 26.25 -11.42
N PHE A 72 14.97 25.79 -10.63
CA PHE A 72 14.25 26.69 -9.72
C PHE A 72 15.12 27.18 -8.56
N ALA A 73 16.09 26.38 -8.10
CA ALA A 73 16.99 26.80 -7.03
C ALA A 73 17.89 27.96 -7.48
N GLU A 74 18.44 27.88 -8.70
CA GLU A 74 19.22 28.94 -9.35
C GLU A 74 18.38 30.19 -9.58
N ARG A 75 17.12 30.04 -10.01
CA ARG A 75 16.19 31.17 -10.17
C ARG A 75 15.86 31.83 -8.85
N PHE A 76 15.50 31.07 -7.81
CA PHE A 76 15.23 31.64 -6.49
C PHE A 76 16.47 32.31 -5.90
N PHE A 77 17.64 31.71 -6.10
CA PHE A 77 18.90 32.28 -5.67
C PHE A 77 19.15 33.63 -6.33
N ALA A 78 19.04 33.70 -7.66
CA ALA A 78 19.21 34.94 -8.42
C ALA A 78 18.16 36.01 -8.10
N LEU A 79 16.97 35.63 -7.63
CA LEU A 79 15.94 36.58 -7.20
C LEU A 79 16.12 37.05 -5.75
N PHE A 80 16.84 36.29 -4.93
CA PHE A 80 17.11 36.66 -3.53
C PHE A 80 18.38 37.51 -3.45
N ASP A 81 19.41 37.17 -4.25
CA ASP A 81 20.64 37.93 -4.46
C ASP A 81 20.31 39.24 -5.19
N SER A 82 20.04 40.28 -4.41
CA SER A 82 19.56 41.57 -4.91
C SER A 82 20.71 42.44 -5.38
N ASP A 83 21.90 42.22 -4.82
CA ASP A 83 23.12 42.96 -5.11
C ASP A 83 24.03 42.28 -6.15
N GLY A 84 23.71 41.04 -6.55
CA GLY A 84 24.44 40.26 -7.55
C GLY A 84 25.78 39.74 -7.02
N SER A 85 25.92 39.61 -5.70
CA SER A 85 27.14 39.18 -5.02
C SER A 85 27.46 37.70 -5.23
N SER A 86 26.54 36.92 -5.81
CA SER A 86 26.61 35.46 -5.92
C SER A 86 26.57 34.73 -4.57
N SER A 87 26.12 35.42 -3.52
CA SER A 87 25.82 34.90 -2.19
C SER A 87 24.52 35.53 -1.68
N ILE A 88 23.86 34.90 -0.71
CA ILE A 88 22.65 35.45 -0.09
C ILE A 88 22.96 35.86 1.34
N SER A 89 22.83 37.16 1.62
CA SER A 89 22.93 37.70 2.98
C SER A 89 21.65 37.46 3.80
N LEU A 90 21.74 37.58 5.12
CA LEU A 90 20.58 37.43 6.01
C LEU A 90 19.48 38.46 5.68
N ASP A 91 19.87 39.70 5.36
CA ASP A 91 18.93 40.79 5.06
C ASP A 91 18.20 40.56 3.74
N GLU A 92 18.89 40.06 2.71
CA GLU A 92 18.29 39.68 1.43
C GLU A 92 17.32 38.51 1.57
N LEU A 93 17.73 37.49 2.33
CA LEU A 93 16.85 36.37 2.62
C LEU A 93 15.60 36.86 3.37
N LEU A 94 15.75 37.60 4.46
CA LEU A 94 14.60 38.12 5.22
C LEU A 94 13.71 39.04 4.37
N GLY A 95 14.30 39.87 3.50
CA GLY A 95 13.57 40.72 2.57
C GLY A 95 12.71 39.91 1.60
N ALA A 96 13.30 38.90 0.95
CA ALA A 96 12.59 38.04 0.02
C ALA A 96 11.50 37.20 0.70
N LEU A 97 11.78 36.68 1.90
CA LEU A 97 10.82 35.92 2.69
C LEU A 97 9.67 36.78 3.20
N ASN A 98 9.95 38.02 3.58
CA ASN A 98 8.92 38.96 4.01
C ASN A 98 7.96 39.31 2.85
N LEU A 99 8.48 39.47 1.63
CA LEU A 99 7.65 39.65 0.43
C LEU A 99 6.74 38.43 0.20
N LEU A 100 7.28 37.22 0.33
CA LEU A 100 6.51 35.99 0.10
C LEU A 100 5.43 35.73 1.18
N ILE A 101 5.68 36.09 2.43
CA ILE A 101 4.74 35.90 3.54
C ILE A 101 3.74 37.06 3.62
N HIS A 102 4.25 38.28 3.74
CA HIS A 102 3.46 39.48 4.05
C HIS A 102 3.16 40.36 2.82
N GLY A 103 3.73 40.08 1.66
CA GLY A 103 3.45 40.82 0.43
C GLY A 103 1.98 40.73 0.01
N SER A 104 1.56 41.67 -0.82
CA SER A 104 0.25 41.62 -1.46
C SER A 104 0.18 40.48 -2.47
N GLU A 105 -1.03 40.09 -2.89
CA GLU A 105 -1.21 39.10 -3.95
C GLU A 105 -0.50 39.51 -5.24
N ALA A 106 -0.50 40.81 -5.56
CA ALA A 106 0.22 41.36 -6.71
C ALA A 106 1.74 41.21 -6.59
N ASP A 107 2.32 41.42 -5.40
CA ASP A 107 3.76 41.26 -5.18
C ASP A 107 4.21 39.80 -5.35
N LYS A 108 3.38 38.87 -4.87
CA LYS A 108 3.63 37.42 -4.99
C LYS A 108 3.51 36.95 -6.44
N LEU A 109 2.53 37.46 -7.17
CA LEU A 109 2.40 37.22 -8.61
C LEU A 109 3.58 37.79 -9.38
N ARG A 110 4.08 38.96 -8.98
CA ARG A 110 5.23 39.59 -9.63
C ARG A 110 6.51 38.78 -9.37
N PHE A 111 6.66 38.25 -8.17
CA PHE A 111 7.72 37.30 -7.86
C PHE A 111 7.62 36.03 -8.72
N LEU A 112 6.43 35.43 -8.85
CA LEU A 112 6.23 34.26 -9.72
C LEU A 112 6.53 34.57 -11.19
N PHE A 113 6.11 35.74 -11.68
CA PHE A 113 6.40 36.23 -13.02
C PHE A 113 7.91 36.30 -13.25
N GLN A 114 8.65 36.91 -12.32
CA GLN A 114 10.12 36.98 -12.37
C GLN A 114 10.78 35.61 -12.32
N VAL A 115 10.17 34.59 -11.71
CA VAL A 115 10.71 33.21 -11.77
C VAL A 115 10.62 32.64 -13.20
N TYR A 116 9.57 33.01 -13.95
CA TYR A 116 9.25 32.46 -15.27
C TYR A 116 9.93 33.22 -16.41
N ASP A 117 10.13 34.54 -16.27
CA ASP A 117 10.87 35.43 -17.18
C ASP A 117 12.38 35.17 -17.04
N VAL A 118 12.92 34.24 -17.82
CA VAL A 118 14.28 33.70 -17.64
C VAL A 118 15.33 34.75 -18.01
N ASP A 119 15.09 35.53 -19.06
CA ASP A 119 16.02 36.54 -19.55
C ASP A 119 15.85 37.93 -18.92
N GLY A 120 14.79 38.14 -18.13
CA GLY A 120 14.50 39.41 -17.46
C GLY A 120 13.97 40.48 -18.41
N SER A 121 13.43 40.08 -19.56
CA SER A 121 12.89 40.98 -20.58
C SER A 121 11.63 41.72 -20.14
N GLY A 122 10.96 41.26 -19.07
CA GLY A 122 9.69 41.80 -18.60
C GLY A 122 8.46 41.22 -19.31
N SER A 123 8.64 40.17 -20.11
CA SER A 123 7.61 39.38 -20.79
C SER A 123 8.01 37.91 -20.81
N ILE A 124 7.05 36.98 -20.82
CA ILE A 124 7.35 35.54 -20.88
C ILE A 124 7.14 35.03 -22.31
N ASP A 125 8.20 34.57 -22.94
CA ASP A 125 8.16 34.00 -24.29
C ASP A 125 7.75 32.51 -24.29
N PRO A 126 7.25 31.98 -25.42
CA PRO A 126 6.85 30.56 -25.53
C PRO A 126 7.99 29.58 -25.18
N ASP A 127 9.23 29.90 -25.56
CA ASP A 127 10.40 29.06 -25.29
C ASP A 127 10.80 29.07 -23.81
N GLU A 128 10.63 30.20 -23.13
CA GLU A 128 10.84 30.31 -21.68
C GLU A 128 9.79 29.51 -20.93
N LEU A 129 8.51 29.67 -21.32
CA LEU A 129 7.41 28.91 -20.75
C LEU A 129 7.62 27.40 -20.95
N ARG A 130 8.06 26.98 -22.13
CA ARG A 130 8.41 25.58 -22.43
C ARG A 130 9.54 25.08 -21.52
N THR A 131 10.56 25.90 -21.30
CA THR A 131 11.70 25.57 -20.44
C THR A 131 11.28 25.39 -18.99
N VAL A 132 10.44 26.30 -18.48
CA VAL A 132 9.86 26.21 -17.14
C VAL A 132 9.02 24.95 -16.99
N LEU A 133 8.09 24.69 -17.92
CA LEU A 133 7.24 23.49 -17.91
C LEU A 133 8.06 22.20 -17.98
N LYS A 134 9.12 22.17 -18.79
CA LYS A 134 10.05 21.03 -18.87
C LYS A 134 10.74 20.75 -17.54
N SER A 135 11.20 21.80 -16.87
CA SER A 135 11.79 21.70 -15.53
C SER A 135 10.76 21.22 -14.49
N CYS A 136 9.52 21.74 -14.52
CA CYS A 136 8.44 21.28 -13.64
C CYS A 136 8.10 19.79 -13.83
N LEU A 137 8.08 19.31 -15.08
CA LEU A 137 7.80 17.91 -15.41
C LEU A 137 8.88 16.98 -14.83
N ARG A 138 10.16 17.37 -14.99
CA ARG A 138 11.30 16.64 -14.43
C ARG A 138 11.25 16.58 -12.91
N GLU A 139 11.03 17.72 -12.24
CA GLU A 139 10.87 17.77 -10.78
C GLU A 139 9.69 16.92 -10.27
N SER A 140 8.58 16.89 -11.02
CA SER A 140 7.38 16.12 -10.69
C SER A 140 7.49 14.61 -11.01
N ALA A 141 8.61 14.17 -11.60
CA ALA A 141 8.81 12.84 -12.17
C ALA A 141 7.72 12.43 -13.19
N ILE A 142 7.20 13.41 -13.93
CA ILE A 142 6.28 13.22 -15.05
C ILE A 142 7.10 13.20 -16.33
N SER A 143 6.92 12.17 -17.15
CA SER A 143 7.57 12.00 -18.43
C SER A 143 6.51 12.10 -19.53
N LEU A 144 6.54 13.19 -20.29
CA LEU A 144 5.69 13.38 -21.46
C LEU A 144 6.54 13.39 -22.74
N PRO A 145 6.01 12.90 -23.88
CA PRO A 145 6.62 13.13 -25.19
C PRO A 145 6.82 14.63 -25.44
N GLU A 146 7.88 15.02 -26.15
CA GLU A 146 8.16 16.43 -26.45
C GLU A 146 7.00 17.10 -27.21
N GLU A 147 6.32 16.38 -28.13
CA GLU A 147 5.12 16.88 -28.81
C GLU A 147 4.00 17.29 -27.82
N LYS A 148 3.79 16.50 -26.76
CA LYS A 148 2.79 16.81 -25.73
C LYS A 148 3.21 17.96 -24.82
N LEU A 149 4.51 18.15 -24.61
CA LEU A 149 5.04 19.32 -23.91
C LEU A 149 4.81 20.58 -24.75
N ASP A 150 4.99 20.50 -26.06
CA ASP A 150 4.73 21.61 -26.98
C ASP A 150 3.22 21.94 -27.00
N ASP A 151 2.34 20.93 -27.05
CA ASP A 151 0.88 21.12 -26.93
C ASP A 151 0.48 21.78 -25.61
N LEU A 152 1.10 21.37 -24.49
CA LEU A 152 0.87 21.96 -23.16
C LEU A 152 1.30 23.43 -23.12
N THR A 153 2.47 23.72 -23.68
CA THR A 153 3.01 25.07 -23.75
C THR A 153 2.08 25.96 -24.55
N LEU A 154 1.70 25.51 -25.76
CA LEU A 154 0.77 26.23 -26.63
C LEU A 154 -0.58 26.45 -25.97
N ALA A 155 -1.15 25.44 -25.31
CA ALA A 155 -2.45 25.56 -24.65
C ALA A 155 -2.43 26.59 -23.50
N LEU A 156 -1.35 26.64 -22.71
CA LEU A 156 -1.20 27.63 -21.65
C LEU A 156 -0.95 29.02 -22.24
N PHE A 157 -0.08 29.11 -23.24
CA PHE A 157 0.27 30.36 -23.91
C PHE A 157 -0.94 31.00 -24.61
N GLU A 158 -1.68 30.26 -25.42
CA GLU A 158 -2.92 30.72 -26.06
C GLU A 158 -3.99 31.13 -25.06
N SER A 159 -3.98 30.54 -23.85
CA SER A 159 -4.91 30.96 -22.80
C SER A 159 -4.50 32.29 -22.18
N ALA A 160 -3.19 32.52 -21.97
CA ALA A 160 -2.69 33.71 -21.28
C ALA A 160 -2.55 34.93 -22.21
N ASP A 161 -2.01 34.76 -23.42
CA ASP A 161 -1.82 35.80 -24.44
C ASP A 161 -3.17 36.17 -25.10
N LYS A 162 -3.91 37.10 -24.47
CA LYS A 162 -5.25 37.51 -24.94
C LYS A 162 -5.14 38.48 -26.10
N ASP A 163 -4.11 39.31 -26.12
CA ASP A 163 -3.91 40.35 -27.13
C ASP A 163 -3.17 39.85 -28.39
N ARG A 164 -2.65 38.62 -28.34
CA ARG A 164 -1.87 37.95 -29.41
C ARG A 164 -0.60 38.69 -29.76
N SER A 165 0.02 39.31 -28.76
CA SER A 165 1.30 40.01 -28.90
C SER A 165 2.47 39.05 -29.12
N GLY A 166 2.30 37.76 -28.80
CA GLY A 166 3.35 36.76 -28.93
C GLY A 166 4.30 36.69 -27.73
N ALA A 167 4.00 37.40 -26.64
CA ALA A 167 4.66 37.29 -25.34
C ALA A 167 3.65 37.52 -24.21
N ILE A 168 3.79 36.87 -23.05
CA ILE A 168 2.85 37.03 -21.93
C ILE A 168 3.34 38.15 -21.02
N THR A 169 2.54 39.21 -20.89
CA THR A 169 2.82 40.32 -19.98
C THR A 169 2.41 40.02 -18.53
N PHE A 170 2.91 40.79 -17.56
CA PHE A 170 2.54 40.63 -16.15
C PHE A 170 1.03 40.73 -15.92
N GLU A 171 0.36 41.69 -16.57
CA GLU A 171 -1.09 41.90 -16.40
C GLU A 171 -1.89 40.73 -17.00
N GLU A 172 -1.43 40.14 -18.10
CA GLU A 172 -2.05 38.95 -18.69
C GLU A 172 -1.88 37.71 -17.82
N LEU A 173 -0.67 37.46 -17.31
CA LEU A 173 -0.43 36.36 -16.38
C LEU A 173 -1.29 36.53 -15.12
N LYS A 174 -1.37 37.74 -14.58
CA LYS A 174 -2.21 38.07 -13.42
C LYS A 174 -3.69 37.81 -13.70
N ALA A 175 -4.21 38.32 -14.82
CA ALA A 175 -5.61 38.12 -15.19
C ALA A 175 -5.94 36.62 -15.39
N GLU A 176 -5.01 35.85 -15.96
CA GLU A 176 -5.21 34.41 -16.12
C GLU A 176 -5.16 33.69 -14.76
N LEU A 177 -4.26 34.06 -13.84
CA LEU A 177 -4.17 33.46 -12.50
C LEU A 177 -5.35 33.84 -11.58
N GLU A 178 -5.93 35.02 -11.73
CA GLU A 178 -7.15 35.43 -11.03
C GLU A 178 -8.36 34.56 -11.39
N ASN A 179 -8.38 33.94 -12.58
CA ASN A 179 -9.39 32.94 -12.96
C ASN A 179 -9.25 31.61 -12.20
N PHE A 180 -8.15 31.41 -11.47
CA PHE A 180 -7.86 30.20 -10.69
C PHE A 180 -7.62 30.55 -9.21
N PRO A 181 -8.66 30.90 -8.43
CA PRO A 181 -8.52 31.33 -7.04
C PRO A 181 -7.86 30.27 -6.14
N GLU A 182 -8.06 28.97 -6.43
CA GLU A 182 -7.35 27.87 -5.73
C GLU A 182 -5.83 27.98 -5.88
N VAL A 183 -5.33 28.45 -7.02
CA VAL A 183 -3.90 28.63 -7.27
C VAL A 183 -3.36 29.80 -6.45
N MET A 184 -4.13 30.89 -6.35
CA MET A 184 -3.78 32.10 -5.60
C MET A 184 -3.64 31.85 -4.10
N GLU A 185 -4.57 31.12 -3.49
CA GLU A 185 -4.48 30.71 -2.08
C GLU A 185 -3.28 29.78 -1.82
N ASN A 186 -2.96 28.93 -2.80
CA ASN A 186 -1.86 27.98 -2.70
C ASN A 186 -0.48 28.63 -2.83
N LEU A 187 -0.32 29.69 -3.62
CA LEU A 187 0.90 30.50 -3.69
C LEU A 187 1.29 31.07 -2.32
N THR A 188 0.30 31.57 -1.58
CA THR A 188 0.49 32.15 -0.25
C THR A 188 0.92 31.10 0.78
N ILE A 189 0.36 29.90 0.67
CA ILE A 189 0.61 28.78 1.59
C ILE A 189 1.93 28.06 1.28
N SER A 190 2.33 27.96 0.00
CA SER A 190 3.56 27.28 -0.44
C SER A 190 4.82 27.91 0.13
N ALA A 191 4.95 29.23 0.01
CA ALA A 191 6.13 29.95 0.51
C ALA A 191 6.20 29.91 2.04
N ALA A 192 5.04 30.01 2.71
CA ALA A 192 4.95 29.90 4.16
C ALA A 192 5.31 28.48 4.67
N ASN A 193 5.03 27.42 3.90
CA ASN A 193 5.37 26.04 4.27
C ASN A 193 6.88 25.75 4.25
N TRP A 194 7.68 26.48 3.45
CA TRP A 194 9.15 26.41 3.50
C TRP A 194 9.70 26.92 4.83
N LEU A 195 8.95 27.82 5.48
CA LEU A 195 9.41 28.65 6.59
C LEU A 195 8.65 28.40 7.88
N LYS A 196 7.70 27.47 7.86
CA LYS A 196 7.01 27.06 9.06
C LYS A 196 8.03 26.24 9.88
N PRO A 197 8.38 26.66 11.11
CA PRO A 197 9.10 25.76 12.02
C PRO A 197 8.31 24.46 12.05
N PRO A 198 8.97 23.28 12.01
CA PRO A 198 8.27 22.01 12.06
C PRO A 198 7.28 22.10 13.20
N GLU A 199 5.98 21.93 12.90
CA GLU A 199 4.95 22.00 13.94
C GLU A 199 5.45 21.13 15.07
N ALA A 200 5.66 21.72 16.26
CA ALA A 200 5.92 20.93 17.43
C ALA A 200 4.75 19.97 17.47
N GLU A 201 5.00 18.67 17.23
CA GLU A 201 3.95 17.66 17.22
C GLU A 201 3.26 17.80 18.57
N GLU A 202 2.14 18.51 18.62
CA GLU A 202 1.25 18.48 19.74
C GLU A 202 0.73 17.06 19.70
N ARG A 203 1.44 16.16 20.38
CA ARG A 203 0.93 14.86 20.80
C ARG A 203 -0.23 15.17 21.73
N ARG A 204 -1.37 15.57 21.15
CA ARG A 204 -2.65 15.55 21.82
C ARG A 204 -2.72 14.17 22.43
N ARG A 205 -2.77 14.12 23.77
CA ARG A 205 -2.90 12.88 24.55
C ARG A 205 -4.28 12.31 24.25
N GLN A 206 -4.46 11.79 23.06
CA GLN A 206 -5.64 11.04 22.68
C GLN A 206 -5.60 9.76 23.52
N ALA A 207 -6.75 9.40 24.07
CA ALA A 207 -6.91 8.12 24.74
C ALA A 207 -6.34 7.02 23.84
N PRO A 208 -5.66 6.00 24.40
CA PRO A 208 -5.03 4.97 23.61
C PRO A 208 -6.09 4.35 22.70
N ARG A 209 -5.85 4.41 21.39
CA ARG A 209 -6.76 4.00 20.29
C ARG A 209 -7.56 2.71 20.55
N TYR A 210 -6.95 1.76 21.28
CA TYR A 210 -7.54 0.48 21.63
C TYR A 210 -8.73 0.55 22.59
N LEU A 211 -8.92 1.66 23.31
CA LEU A 211 -10.02 1.90 24.25
C LEU A 211 -11.21 2.64 23.62
N THR A 212 -11.10 3.08 22.37
CA THR A 212 -12.19 3.80 21.70
C THR A 212 -13.32 2.84 21.31
N ARG A 213 -14.58 3.25 21.52
CA ARG A 213 -15.78 2.47 21.16
C ARG A 213 -15.81 2.07 19.68
N ALA A 214 -15.39 2.97 18.80
CA ALA A 214 -15.27 2.70 17.35
C ALA A 214 -14.29 1.56 17.06
N TYR A 215 -13.17 1.46 17.78
CA TYR A 215 -12.20 0.37 17.62
C TYR A 215 -12.82 -0.97 18.02
N TRP A 216 -13.55 -1.03 19.13
CA TRP A 216 -14.24 -2.26 19.56
C TRP A 216 -15.35 -2.68 18.60
N GLN A 217 -16.13 -1.74 18.07
CA GLN A 217 -17.16 -2.06 17.08
C GLN A 217 -16.54 -2.66 15.81
N ASN A 218 -15.49 -2.01 15.27
CA ASN A 218 -14.83 -2.45 14.04
C ASN A 218 -13.99 -3.73 14.21
N ASN A 219 -13.47 -4.02 15.41
CA ASN A 219 -12.62 -5.19 15.66
C ASN A 219 -13.29 -6.23 16.58
N SER A 220 -14.61 -6.16 16.75
CA SER A 220 -15.40 -7.01 17.67
C SER A 220 -15.13 -8.50 17.46
N ARG A 221 -15.28 -9.00 16.23
CA ARG A 221 -15.04 -10.42 15.88
C ARG A 221 -13.64 -10.90 16.29
N LYS A 222 -12.62 -10.09 15.99
CA LYS A 222 -11.22 -10.37 16.34
C LYS A 222 -11.05 -10.42 17.86
N LEU A 223 -11.59 -9.42 18.57
CA LEU A 223 -11.43 -9.32 20.01
C LEU A 223 -12.17 -10.44 20.73
N THR A 224 -13.41 -10.74 20.36
CA THR A 224 -14.19 -11.86 20.93
C THR A 224 -13.45 -13.17 20.77
N PHE A 225 -12.86 -13.43 19.59
CA PHE A 225 -12.04 -14.61 19.36
C PHE A 225 -10.77 -14.63 20.23
N LEU A 226 -10.04 -13.52 20.32
CA LEU A 226 -8.84 -13.42 21.17
C LEU A 226 -9.18 -13.60 22.65
N MET A 227 -10.31 -13.07 23.11
CA MET A 227 -10.82 -13.27 24.47
C MET A 227 -11.18 -14.74 24.72
N ALA A 228 -11.86 -15.39 23.78
CA ALA A 228 -12.19 -16.81 23.88
C ALA A 228 -10.92 -17.69 23.89
N TYR A 229 -9.94 -17.38 23.04
CA TYR A 229 -8.64 -18.05 23.01
C TYR A 229 -7.84 -17.86 24.31
N ALA A 230 -7.84 -16.64 24.87
CA ALA A 230 -7.20 -16.35 26.14
C ALA A 230 -7.89 -17.07 27.30
N LEU A 231 -9.23 -17.05 27.34
CA LEU A 231 -10.03 -17.77 28.33
C LEU A 231 -9.76 -19.28 28.27
N LEU A 232 -9.76 -19.87 27.06
CA LEU A 232 -9.45 -21.29 26.88
C LEU A 232 -8.03 -21.62 27.37
N SER A 233 -7.05 -20.79 27.03
CA SER A 233 -5.67 -20.97 27.49
C SER A 233 -5.57 -20.89 29.02
N LEU A 234 -6.26 -19.93 29.65
CA LEU A 234 -6.32 -19.79 31.10
C LEU A 234 -7.05 -20.97 31.77
N LEU A 235 -8.12 -21.48 31.16
CA LEU A 235 -8.84 -22.65 31.66
C LEU A 235 -7.98 -23.91 31.61
N LEU A 236 -7.27 -24.14 30.50
CA LEU A 236 -6.33 -25.26 30.36
C LEU A 236 -5.18 -25.15 31.37
N PHE A 237 -4.59 -23.96 31.51
CA PHE A 237 -3.54 -23.70 32.49
C PHE A 237 -4.01 -23.96 33.93
N SER A 238 -5.16 -23.38 34.28
CA SER A 238 -5.74 -23.50 35.63
C SER A 238 -6.14 -24.94 35.92
N SER A 239 -6.80 -25.63 35.00
CA SER A 239 -7.17 -27.05 35.15
C SER A 239 -5.95 -27.93 35.42
N ALA A 240 -4.85 -27.72 34.69
CA ALA A 240 -3.60 -28.45 34.90
C ALA A 240 -2.98 -28.16 36.27
N LEU A 241 -3.04 -26.90 36.72
CA LEU A 241 -2.56 -26.49 38.03
C LEU A 241 -3.39 -27.10 39.16
N LEU A 242 -4.72 -27.11 39.01
CA LEU A 242 -5.67 -27.74 39.94
C LEU A 242 -5.40 -29.25 40.10
N HIS A 243 -5.15 -29.95 39.00
CA HIS A 243 -4.87 -31.38 39.01
C HIS A 243 -3.55 -31.73 39.71
N HIS A 244 -2.55 -30.84 39.66
CA HIS A 244 -1.23 -31.05 40.24
C HIS A 244 -0.98 -30.23 41.52
N ARG A 245 -2.05 -29.83 42.22
CA ARG A 245 -1.99 -29.03 43.46
C ARG A 245 -1.10 -29.59 44.57
N GLY A 246 -0.86 -30.90 44.57
CA GLY A 246 0.03 -31.56 45.54
C GLY A 246 1.53 -31.40 45.25
N GLY A 247 1.92 -30.77 44.14
CA GLY A 247 3.32 -30.54 43.78
C GLY A 247 3.82 -29.13 44.15
N GLY A 248 5.14 -28.92 44.06
CA GLY A 248 5.74 -27.59 44.25
C GLY A 248 5.28 -26.58 43.20
N VAL A 249 5.36 -25.28 43.52
CA VAL A 249 4.87 -24.18 42.67
C VAL A 249 5.46 -24.23 41.25
N CYS A 250 6.76 -24.44 41.12
CA CYS A 250 7.44 -24.56 39.82
C CYS A 250 6.92 -25.75 39.00
N TYR A 251 6.67 -26.88 39.65
CA TYR A 251 6.12 -28.06 38.98
C TYR A 251 4.69 -27.83 38.49
N MET A 252 3.86 -27.16 39.30
CA MET A 252 2.49 -26.79 38.90
C MET A 252 2.50 -25.86 37.68
N VAL A 253 3.34 -24.83 37.69
CA VAL A 253 3.50 -23.89 36.57
C VAL A 253 3.98 -24.62 35.31
N ALA A 254 5.00 -25.47 35.43
CA ALA A 254 5.52 -26.26 34.31
C ALA A 254 4.45 -27.16 33.68
N LYS A 255 3.61 -27.83 34.49
CA LYS A 255 2.48 -28.64 33.98
C LYS A 255 1.38 -27.80 33.35
N GLY A 256 1.09 -26.63 33.91
CA GLY A 256 0.18 -25.63 33.30
C GLY A 256 0.65 -25.17 31.93
N CYS A 257 1.91 -24.71 31.83
CA CYS A 257 2.54 -24.32 30.58
C CYS A 257 2.56 -25.47 29.57
N GLY A 258 2.86 -26.70 30.01
CA GLY A 258 2.86 -27.88 29.15
C GLY A 258 1.50 -28.18 28.51
N GLN A 259 0.40 -28.02 29.24
CA GLN A 259 -0.95 -28.17 28.67
C GLN A 259 -1.28 -27.07 27.66
N CYS A 260 -0.90 -25.82 27.95
CA CYS A 260 -1.03 -24.73 26.98
C CYS A 260 -0.21 -24.98 25.71
N LEU A 261 1.01 -25.53 25.83
CA LEU A 261 1.85 -25.86 24.68
C LEU A 261 1.24 -26.99 23.83
N ASN A 262 0.66 -28.04 24.43
CA ASN A 262 -0.03 -29.10 23.68
C ASN A 262 -1.12 -28.54 22.77
N PHE A 263 -1.97 -27.66 23.31
CA PHE A 263 -3.02 -26.99 22.54
C PHE A 263 -2.42 -26.09 21.45
N ASN A 264 -1.50 -25.19 21.81
CA ASN A 264 -0.97 -24.19 20.89
C ASN A 264 -0.13 -24.79 19.75
N CYS A 265 0.66 -25.84 20.01
CA CYS A 265 1.44 -26.54 18.98
C CYS A 265 0.56 -27.23 17.94
N THR A 266 -0.66 -27.59 18.31
CA THR A 266 -1.67 -28.15 17.40
C THR A 266 -2.46 -27.04 16.71
N PHE A 267 -2.86 -26.02 17.46
CA PHE A 267 -3.69 -24.93 16.97
C PHE A 267 -2.98 -24.05 15.93
N VAL A 268 -1.67 -23.83 16.07
CA VAL A 268 -0.86 -23.09 15.11
C VAL A 268 -0.91 -23.71 13.70
N MET A 269 -1.05 -25.04 13.61
CA MET A 269 -1.22 -25.80 12.36
C MET A 269 -2.63 -25.66 11.81
N VAL A 270 -3.66 -25.73 12.66
CA VAL A 270 -5.07 -25.57 12.25
C VAL A 270 -5.29 -24.22 11.56
N LEU A 271 -4.64 -23.16 12.04
CA LEU A 271 -4.68 -21.83 11.42
C LEU A 271 -4.07 -21.77 10.00
N MET A 272 -3.30 -22.80 9.62
CA MET A 272 -2.63 -22.93 8.33
C MET A 272 -3.23 -24.01 7.41
N LEU A 273 -4.39 -24.58 7.77
CA LEU A 273 -5.20 -25.43 6.87
C LEU A 273 -5.93 -24.56 5.84
N ARG A 274 -5.20 -24.04 4.86
CA ARG A 274 -5.67 -22.95 3.99
C ARG A 274 -6.82 -23.36 3.09
N ARG A 275 -6.87 -24.61 2.62
CA ARG A 275 -7.97 -25.10 1.78
C ARG A 275 -9.22 -25.30 2.64
N CYS A 276 -9.08 -25.94 3.80
CA CYS A 276 -10.17 -26.07 4.76
C CYS A 276 -10.71 -24.70 5.19
N LEU A 277 -9.85 -23.74 5.49
CA LEU A 277 -10.26 -22.38 5.86
C LEU A 277 -10.92 -21.64 4.69
N THR A 278 -10.46 -21.85 3.45
CA THR A 278 -11.09 -21.27 2.26
C THR A 278 -12.50 -21.83 2.05
N TRP A 279 -12.69 -23.13 2.28
CA TRP A 279 -14.02 -23.76 2.29
C TRP A 279 -14.89 -23.23 3.44
N LEU A 280 -14.32 -23.12 4.64
CA LEU A 280 -15.02 -22.61 5.82
C LEU A 280 -15.49 -21.16 5.65
N ARG A 281 -14.72 -20.33 4.93
CA ARG A 281 -15.11 -18.95 4.57
C ARG A 281 -16.38 -18.89 3.71
N ALA A 282 -16.72 -19.95 2.97
CA ALA A 282 -17.95 -20.01 2.19
C ALA A 282 -19.19 -20.32 3.05
N THR A 283 -19.00 -20.64 4.33
CA THR A 283 -20.09 -20.99 5.26
C THR A 283 -20.46 -19.82 6.17
N TRP A 284 -21.55 -19.96 6.92
CA TRP A 284 -22.03 -18.97 7.87
C TRP A 284 -21.02 -18.66 9.00
N LEU A 285 -20.06 -19.56 9.25
CA LEU A 285 -19.05 -19.42 10.32
C LEU A 285 -18.15 -18.19 10.14
N VAL A 286 -18.00 -17.66 8.92
CA VAL A 286 -17.25 -16.42 8.65
C VAL A 286 -17.84 -15.19 9.38
N ARG A 287 -19.14 -15.23 9.69
CA ARG A 287 -19.82 -14.13 10.42
C ARG A 287 -19.39 -14.07 11.89
N VAL A 288 -18.96 -15.20 12.46
CA VAL A 288 -18.61 -15.35 13.88
C VAL A 288 -17.09 -15.40 14.07
N LEU A 289 -16.38 -16.17 13.23
CA LEU A 289 -14.96 -16.42 13.37
C LEU A 289 -14.14 -15.49 12.44
N PRO A 290 -13.04 -14.89 12.93
CA PRO A 290 -12.15 -14.05 12.12
C PRO A 290 -11.22 -14.90 11.23
N LEU A 291 -11.79 -15.73 10.34
CA LEU A 291 -11.06 -16.64 9.44
C LEU A 291 -10.13 -15.91 8.46
N ASP A 292 -10.41 -14.63 8.23
CA ASP A 292 -9.65 -13.70 7.40
C ASP A 292 -8.29 -13.31 8.01
N GLN A 293 -8.15 -13.47 9.33
CA GLN A 293 -6.95 -13.11 10.07
C GLN A 293 -6.15 -14.35 10.51
N ASN A 294 -6.38 -15.51 9.89
CA ASN A 294 -5.73 -16.76 10.26
C ASN A 294 -4.18 -16.66 10.30
N ILE A 295 -3.56 -15.96 9.35
CA ILE A 295 -2.10 -15.75 9.33
C ILE A 295 -1.65 -14.85 10.49
N LEU A 296 -2.41 -13.79 10.80
CA LEU A 296 -2.11 -12.92 11.94
C LEU A 296 -2.29 -13.66 13.27
N LEU A 297 -3.32 -14.49 13.39
CA LEU A 297 -3.52 -15.36 14.54
C LEU A 297 -2.41 -16.41 14.65
N HIS A 298 -1.95 -16.99 13.55
CA HIS A 298 -0.81 -17.92 13.54
C HIS A 298 0.47 -17.24 14.05
N GLN A 299 0.72 -15.99 13.66
CA GLN A 299 1.84 -15.20 14.21
C GLN A 299 1.70 -15.00 15.72
N ILE A 300 0.52 -14.60 16.20
CA ILE A 300 0.24 -14.43 17.64
C ILE A 300 0.49 -15.73 18.39
N VAL A 301 -0.06 -16.85 17.91
CA VAL A 301 0.14 -18.18 18.53
C VAL A 301 1.61 -18.58 18.50
N GLY A 302 2.34 -18.28 17.43
CA GLY A 302 3.79 -18.50 17.33
C GLY A 302 4.58 -17.73 18.39
N TYR A 303 4.23 -16.46 18.65
CA TYR A 303 4.84 -15.68 19.73
C TYR A 303 4.47 -16.23 21.12
N VAL A 304 3.22 -16.66 21.31
CA VAL A 304 2.78 -17.30 22.55
C VAL A 304 3.55 -18.61 22.79
N LEU A 305 3.76 -19.43 21.76
CA LEU A 305 4.57 -20.65 21.84
C LEU A 305 6.00 -20.34 22.30
N CYS A 306 6.65 -19.37 21.67
CA CYS A 306 8.01 -18.96 22.02
C CYS A 306 8.12 -18.37 23.43
N GLY A 307 7.06 -17.73 23.94
CA GLY A 307 7.02 -17.13 25.28
C GLY A 307 6.65 -18.11 26.40
N VAL A 308 5.77 -19.08 26.14
CA VAL A 308 5.32 -20.08 27.13
C VAL A 308 6.34 -21.22 27.25
N SER A 309 7.11 -21.50 26.21
CA SER A 309 8.04 -22.63 26.20
C SER A 309 9.20 -22.52 27.22
N PRO A 310 9.81 -21.35 27.51
CA PRO A 310 10.78 -21.22 28.59
C PRO A 310 10.15 -21.38 29.98
N ALA A 311 8.89 -20.95 30.17
CA ALA A 311 8.18 -21.12 31.43
C ALA A 311 7.78 -22.59 31.70
N HIS A 312 7.75 -23.43 30.66
CA HIS A 312 7.65 -24.88 30.84
C HIS A 312 8.95 -25.51 31.36
N LEU A 313 10.10 -24.90 31.08
CA LEU A 313 11.42 -25.36 31.50
C LEU A 313 11.71 -25.06 32.98
N SER A 314 10.96 -24.17 33.63
CA SER A 314 11.22 -23.73 35.01
C SER A 314 10.82 -24.78 36.05
N GLN A 315 11.53 -25.89 36.10
CA GLN A 315 11.54 -26.79 37.25
C GLN A 315 12.81 -26.53 38.07
N HIS A 316 12.70 -25.63 39.07
CA HIS A 316 13.77 -25.45 40.05
C HIS A 316 13.82 -26.65 41.01
N THR A 317 14.78 -27.54 40.80
CA THR A 317 15.28 -28.44 41.84
C THR A 317 16.80 -28.49 41.72
N GLY A 318 17.51 -27.72 42.54
CA GLY A 318 18.89 -27.99 43.02
C GLY A 318 20.01 -28.48 42.08
N TYR A 319 19.87 -28.45 40.76
CA TYR A 319 20.87 -28.95 39.80
C TYR A 319 21.58 -27.80 39.09
N SER A 320 22.84 -28.01 38.73
CA SER A 320 23.56 -27.07 37.86
C SER A 320 22.91 -27.05 36.47
N LEU A 321 22.98 -25.90 35.79
CA LEU A 321 22.36 -25.69 34.47
C LEU A 321 22.81 -26.77 33.44
N TRP A 322 24.05 -27.23 33.54
CA TRP A 322 24.65 -28.24 32.67
C TRP A 322 24.11 -29.66 32.91
N GLU A 323 23.89 -30.04 34.17
CA GLU A 323 23.34 -31.35 34.52
C GLU A 323 21.86 -31.48 34.14
N TYR A 324 21.13 -30.37 34.09
CA TYR A 324 19.72 -30.32 33.71
C TYR A 324 19.53 -30.34 32.18
N LEU A 325 20.34 -29.58 31.44
CA LEU A 325 20.28 -29.51 29.96
C LEU A 325 20.59 -30.86 29.29
N LEU A 326 21.42 -31.70 29.92
CA LEU A 326 21.89 -32.98 29.37
C LEU A 326 21.47 -34.20 30.22
N THR A 327 20.52 -34.04 31.15
CA THR A 327 20.13 -35.14 32.03
C THR A 327 19.45 -36.27 31.25
N THR A 328 19.92 -37.51 31.38
CA THR A 328 19.30 -38.71 30.78
C THR A 328 18.55 -39.55 31.81
N ARG A 329 18.22 -38.98 32.98
CA ARG A 329 17.60 -39.73 34.09
C ARG A 329 16.30 -40.42 33.62
N PRO A 330 16.14 -41.73 33.87
CA PRO A 330 14.99 -42.48 33.39
C PRO A 330 13.71 -42.01 34.10
N GLY A 331 12.68 -41.67 33.33
CA GLY A 331 11.33 -41.41 33.87
C GLY A 331 10.51 -40.30 33.20
N VAL A 332 11.12 -39.44 32.37
CA VAL A 332 10.41 -38.32 31.72
C VAL A 332 10.57 -38.41 30.19
N GLY A 333 9.44 -38.39 29.45
CA GLY A 333 9.38 -38.50 27.98
C GLY A 333 8.65 -39.76 27.49
N TRP A 334 8.20 -39.77 26.22
CA TRP A 334 7.62 -40.98 25.61
C TRP A 334 8.67 -42.08 25.47
N VAL A 335 9.88 -41.70 25.05
CA VAL A 335 11.09 -42.51 25.19
C VAL A 335 11.72 -42.15 26.55
N ARG A 336 11.91 -43.15 27.42
CA ARG A 336 12.38 -42.92 28.80
C ARG A 336 13.71 -42.16 28.78
N GLY A 337 13.73 -40.97 29.40
CA GLY A 337 14.95 -40.17 29.58
C GLY A 337 15.27 -39.19 28.43
N SER A 338 14.41 -39.06 27.41
CA SER A 338 14.65 -38.17 26.26
C SER A 338 14.04 -36.77 26.38
N ALA A 339 13.18 -36.52 27.38
CA ALA A 339 12.38 -35.28 27.46
C ALA A 339 13.22 -34.00 27.60
N SER A 340 14.30 -34.03 28.37
CA SER A 340 15.22 -32.90 28.58
C SER A 340 15.89 -32.48 27.27
N LEU A 341 16.58 -33.41 26.62
CA LEU A 341 17.31 -33.17 25.37
C LEU A 341 16.36 -32.74 24.25
N THR A 342 15.24 -33.45 24.08
CA THR A 342 14.23 -33.09 23.07
C THR A 342 13.62 -31.71 23.35
N GLY A 343 13.40 -31.35 24.62
CA GLY A 343 12.89 -30.03 25.01
C GLY A 343 13.84 -28.88 24.65
N VAL A 344 15.14 -29.04 24.88
CA VAL A 344 16.16 -28.03 24.51
C VAL A 344 16.24 -27.87 22.99
N VAL A 345 16.28 -28.99 22.24
CA VAL A 345 16.30 -28.95 20.77
C VAL A 345 15.04 -28.28 20.23
N LEU A 346 13.86 -28.61 20.77
CA LEU A 346 12.60 -27.98 20.42
C LEU A 346 12.62 -26.47 20.68
N GLN A 347 13.15 -26.02 21.82
CA GLN A 347 13.27 -24.60 22.14
C GLN A 347 14.15 -23.85 21.14
N LEU A 348 15.31 -24.42 20.79
CA LEU A 348 16.22 -23.83 19.80
C LEU A 348 15.58 -23.76 18.42
N LEU A 349 14.90 -24.82 17.99
CA LEU A 349 14.20 -24.85 16.70
C LEU A 349 13.05 -23.84 16.64
N ILE A 350 12.19 -23.77 17.66
CA ILE A 350 11.08 -22.81 17.72
C ILE A 350 11.62 -21.37 17.76
N GLY A 351 12.64 -21.10 18.57
CA GLY A 351 13.28 -19.79 18.67
C GLY A 351 13.89 -19.33 17.35
N LEU A 352 14.66 -20.21 16.69
CA LEU A 352 15.24 -19.95 15.37
C LEU A 352 14.15 -19.71 14.32
N MET A 353 13.10 -20.54 14.31
CA MET A 353 11.98 -20.40 13.38
C MET A 353 11.28 -19.04 13.54
N VAL A 354 11.03 -18.57 14.77
CA VAL A 354 10.41 -17.26 15.01
C VAL A 354 11.34 -16.11 14.61
N LEU A 355 12.64 -16.22 14.88
CA LEU A 355 13.64 -15.22 14.49
C LEU A 355 13.74 -15.07 12.96
N CYS A 356 13.88 -16.18 12.24
CA CYS A 356 13.92 -16.22 10.78
C CYS A 356 12.58 -15.84 10.13
N SER A 357 11.46 -15.98 10.85
CA SER A 357 10.13 -15.53 10.42
C SER A 357 9.85 -14.04 10.70
N SER A 358 10.81 -13.31 11.29
CA SER A 358 10.64 -11.89 11.57
C SER A 358 10.43 -11.05 10.31
N THR A 359 9.74 -9.92 10.45
CA THR A 359 9.48 -9.01 9.34
C THR A 359 10.76 -8.44 8.74
N PHE A 360 11.83 -8.37 9.52
CA PHE A 360 13.14 -7.92 9.06
C PHE A 360 13.74 -8.91 8.07
N VAL A 361 13.82 -10.20 8.43
CA VAL A 361 14.37 -11.26 7.56
C VAL A 361 13.49 -11.45 6.32
N ARG A 362 12.16 -11.47 6.47
CA ARG A 362 11.26 -11.64 5.32
C ARG A 362 11.34 -10.48 4.31
N ARG A 363 11.75 -9.29 4.76
CA ARG A 363 11.92 -8.09 3.90
C ARG A 363 13.34 -7.85 3.44
N SER A 364 14.32 -8.63 3.88
CA SER A 364 15.74 -8.46 3.52
C SER A 364 16.08 -8.99 2.11
N GLY A 365 15.09 -9.41 1.33
CA GLY A 365 15.26 -9.98 -0.01
C GLY A 365 15.56 -11.48 -0.04
N HIS A 366 15.83 -12.10 1.11
CA HIS A 366 16.20 -13.52 1.27
C HIS A 366 15.03 -14.36 1.77
N PHE A 367 13.98 -14.49 0.96
CA PHE A 367 12.79 -15.27 1.31
C PHE A 367 13.09 -16.75 1.59
N GLU A 368 14.13 -17.28 0.96
CA GLU A 368 14.60 -18.68 1.11
C GLU A 368 14.94 -19.03 2.56
N VAL A 369 15.55 -18.09 3.32
CA VAL A 369 15.89 -18.29 4.74
C VAL A 369 14.63 -18.50 5.55
N PHE A 370 13.60 -17.68 5.33
CA PHE A 370 12.29 -17.86 5.95
C PHE A 370 11.68 -19.20 5.54
N TYR A 371 11.66 -19.52 4.25
CA TYR A 371 11.03 -20.74 3.73
C TYR A 371 11.62 -22.02 4.35
N TRP A 372 12.94 -22.19 4.29
CA TRP A 372 13.62 -23.40 4.79
C TRP A 372 13.61 -23.49 6.32
N SER A 373 13.83 -22.38 7.02
CA SER A 373 13.75 -22.37 8.48
C SER A 373 12.34 -22.68 8.97
N HIS A 374 11.30 -22.19 8.28
CA HIS A 374 9.92 -22.46 8.64
C HIS A 374 9.52 -23.90 8.32
N LEU A 375 10.04 -24.51 7.24
CA LEU A 375 9.82 -25.93 6.91
C LEU A 375 10.31 -26.91 8.00
N SER A 376 11.17 -26.46 8.91
CA SER A 376 11.59 -27.23 10.10
C SER A 376 10.45 -27.61 11.05
N TYR A 377 9.22 -27.10 10.84
CA TYR A 377 8.02 -27.52 11.58
C TYR A 377 7.82 -29.05 11.57
N VAL A 378 8.25 -29.75 10.50
CA VAL A 378 8.15 -31.22 10.40
C VAL A 378 8.98 -31.88 11.50
N TRP A 379 10.19 -31.36 11.74
CA TRP A 379 11.06 -31.81 12.81
C TRP A 379 10.50 -31.44 14.18
N VAL A 380 9.94 -30.23 14.32
CA VAL A 380 9.30 -29.80 15.57
C VAL A 380 8.15 -30.74 15.97
N TRP A 381 7.24 -31.09 15.06
CA TRP A 381 6.14 -32.01 15.39
C TRP A 381 6.62 -33.43 15.67
N SER A 382 7.59 -33.93 14.91
CA SER A 382 8.18 -35.26 15.13
C SER A 382 8.83 -35.34 16.52
N LEU A 383 9.59 -34.32 16.90
CA LEU A 383 10.20 -34.22 18.22
C LEU A 383 9.18 -34.02 19.34
N LEU A 384 8.10 -33.24 19.13
CA LEU A 384 7.03 -33.05 20.11
C LEU A 384 6.31 -34.36 20.45
N VAL A 385 6.08 -35.19 19.45
CA VAL A 385 5.49 -36.52 19.62
C VAL A 385 6.39 -37.39 20.52
N VAL A 386 7.71 -37.41 20.29
CA VAL A 386 8.69 -38.13 21.14
C VAL A 386 8.82 -37.51 22.54
N HIS A 387 8.78 -36.18 22.62
CA HIS A 387 8.95 -35.41 23.85
C HIS A 387 7.79 -35.63 24.84
N CYS A 388 6.55 -35.66 24.36
CA CYS A 388 5.35 -35.73 25.20
C CYS A 388 4.47 -36.95 24.88
N ALA A 389 4.38 -37.88 25.83
CA ALA A 389 3.62 -39.14 25.68
C ALA A 389 2.12 -38.96 25.40
N ASN A 390 1.53 -37.79 25.70
CA ASN A 390 0.11 -37.50 25.45
C ASN A 390 -0.13 -36.56 24.26
N PHE A 391 0.92 -36.01 23.62
CA PHE A 391 0.74 -35.05 22.54
C PHE A 391 0.08 -35.65 21.30
N TRP A 392 0.31 -36.94 21.02
CA TRP A 392 -0.31 -37.63 19.90
C TRP A 392 -1.84 -37.56 19.90
N LYS A 393 -2.48 -37.48 21.08
CA LYS A 393 -3.94 -37.31 21.21
C LYS A 393 -4.43 -35.99 20.64
N TRP A 394 -3.65 -34.92 20.83
CA TRP A 394 -3.93 -33.60 20.28
C TRP A 394 -3.59 -33.53 18.79
N PHE A 395 -2.53 -34.21 18.37
CA PHE A 395 -2.02 -34.15 17.01
C PHE A 395 -2.77 -35.03 16.01
N LEU A 396 -3.36 -36.16 16.42
CA LEU A 396 -3.88 -37.18 15.50
C LEU A 396 -4.88 -36.63 14.46
N VAL A 397 -5.96 -35.99 14.91
CA VAL A 397 -7.01 -35.50 14.00
C VAL A 397 -6.51 -34.30 13.17
N PRO A 398 -5.96 -33.23 13.78
CA PRO A 398 -5.49 -32.08 13.00
C PRO A 398 -4.32 -32.42 12.08
N GLY A 399 -3.42 -33.31 12.50
CA GLY A 399 -2.26 -33.76 11.73
C GLY A 399 -2.66 -34.61 10.52
N LEU A 400 -3.66 -35.49 10.67
CA LEU A 400 -4.23 -36.25 9.55
C LEU A 400 -4.88 -35.31 8.52
N VAL A 401 -5.68 -34.34 8.98
CA VAL A 401 -6.32 -33.35 8.10
C VAL A 401 -5.27 -32.50 7.38
N PHE A 402 -4.21 -32.07 8.09
CA PHE A 402 -3.10 -31.34 7.48
C PHE A 402 -2.39 -32.16 6.41
N LEU A 403 -2.08 -33.43 6.70
CA LEU A 403 -1.44 -34.32 5.74
C LEU A 403 -2.33 -34.54 4.51
N LEU A 404 -3.63 -34.78 4.72
CA LEU A 404 -4.59 -34.94 3.63
C LEU A 404 -4.66 -33.68 2.76
N GLU A 405 -4.72 -32.48 3.37
CA GLU A 405 -4.72 -31.21 2.64
C GLU A 405 -3.45 -31.07 1.80
N LYS A 406 -2.27 -31.45 2.31
CA LYS A 406 -1.00 -31.40 1.59
C LYS A 406 -0.89 -32.40 0.45
N VAL A 407 -1.38 -33.63 0.65
CA VAL A 407 -1.39 -34.68 -0.38
C VAL A 407 -2.34 -34.30 -1.52
N LEU A 408 -3.57 -33.88 -1.20
CA LEU A 408 -4.49 -33.32 -2.19
C LEU A 408 -3.89 -32.07 -2.85
N GLY A 409 -3.20 -31.24 -2.05
CA GLY A 409 -2.34 -30.14 -2.45
C GLY A 409 -1.50 -30.44 -3.69
N LEU A 410 -0.56 -31.33 -3.45
CA LEU A 410 0.46 -31.76 -4.37
C LEU A 410 -0.13 -32.48 -5.58
N ALA A 411 -1.13 -33.34 -5.37
CA ALA A 411 -1.81 -34.07 -6.43
C ALA A 411 -2.47 -33.12 -7.44
N PHE A 412 -3.26 -32.15 -6.97
CA PHE A 412 -3.89 -31.17 -7.86
C PHE A 412 -2.86 -30.32 -8.62
N ALA A 413 -1.79 -29.89 -7.94
CA ALA A 413 -0.74 -29.10 -8.57
C ALA A 413 0.02 -29.87 -9.67
N HIS A 414 0.27 -31.18 -9.47
CA HIS A 414 1.01 -32.00 -10.45
C HIS A 414 0.12 -32.56 -11.57
N MET A 415 -1.17 -32.81 -11.29
CA MET A 415 -2.11 -33.31 -12.30
C MET A 415 -2.39 -32.28 -13.40
N GLY A 416 -2.31 -30.99 -13.08
CA GLY A 416 -2.50 -29.91 -14.03
C GLY A 416 -1.18 -29.22 -14.36
N GLY A 417 -0.19 -29.91 -14.95
CA GLY A 417 1.01 -29.25 -15.46
C GLY A 417 0.60 -28.07 -16.36
N LEU A 418 0.81 -26.85 -15.87
CA LEU A 418 0.38 -25.64 -16.54
C LEU A 418 1.52 -25.09 -17.39
N TYR A 419 1.14 -24.31 -18.40
CA TYR A 419 2.08 -23.66 -19.28
C TYR A 419 1.83 -22.16 -19.23
N ILE A 420 2.92 -21.41 -19.06
CA ILE A 420 2.95 -19.97 -19.28
C ILE A 420 2.94 -19.77 -20.79
N VAL A 421 1.88 -19.15 -21.31
CA VAL A 421 1.64 -18.93 -22.74
C VAL A 421 2.36 -17.67 -23.21
N GLU A 422 2.33 -16.62 -22.39
CA GLU A 422 2.83 -15.31 -22.77
C GLU A 422 3.39 -14.60 -21.53
N VAL A 423 4.50 -13.89 -21.74
CA VAL A 423 5.11 -13.03 -20.73
C VAL A 423 5.30 -11.65 -21.31
N ASN A 424 4.82 -10.65 -20.58
CA ASN A 424 5.05 -9.24 -20.88
C ASN A 424 5.87 -8.60 -19.78
N LEU A 425 6.97 -7.96 -20.16
CA LEU A 425 7.75 -7.15 -19.24
C LEU A 425 7.22 -5.72 -19.25
N LEU A 426 6.74 -5.31 -18.08
CA LEU A 426 6.11 -4.03 -17.87
C LEU A 426 7.06 -3.06 -17.15
N PRO A 427 6.82 -1.75 -17.28
CA PRO A 427 7.53 -0.72 -16.53
C PRO A 427 7.48 -0.96 -15.01
N SER A 428 8.36 -0.29 -14.27
CA SER A 428 8.50 -0.44 -12.81
C SER A 428 8.86 -1.86 -12.36
N LYS A 429 9.52 -2.64 -13.24
CA LYS A 429 9.95 -4.04 -13.02
C LYS A 429 8.78 -4.95 -12.63
N VAL A 430 7.74 -4.97 -13.46
CA VAL A 430 6.60 -5.87 -13.29
C VAL A 430 6.62 -6.90 -14.41
N THR A 431 6.46 -8.17 -14.07
CA THR A 431 6.30 -9.28 -15.03
C THR A 431 4.83 -9.68 -15.06
N HIS A 432 4.18 -9.53 -16.21
CA HIS A 432 2.84 -10.03 -16.46
C HIS A 432 2.92 -11.43 -17.06
N LEU A 433 2.45 -12.43 -16.32
CA LEU A 433 2.40 -13.82 -16.74
C LEU A 433 0.98 -14.19 -17.15
N VAL A 434 0.82 -14.70 -18.38
CA VAL A 434 -0.42 -15.27 -18.88
C VAL A 434 -0.28 -16.79 -18.87
N ILE A 435 -1.04 -17.45 -17.99
CA ILE A 435 -0.97 -18.89 -17.75
C ILE A 435 -2.25 -19.52 -18.31
N LYS A 436 -2.13 -20.66 -19.00
CA LYS A 436 -3.31 -21.41 -19.46
C LYS A 436 -4.14 -21.88 -18.25
N ARG A 437 -5.45 -21.62 -18.25
CA ARG A 437 -6.33 -22.02 -17.14
C ARG A 437 -6.75 -23.50 -17.28
N PRO A 438 -6.65 -24.32 -16.21
CA PRO A 438 -7.26 -25.65 -16.22
C PRO A 438 -8.80 -25.55 -16.18
N PRO A 439 -9.54 -26.44 -16.87
CA PRO A 439 -11.00 -26.40 -16.88
C PRO A 439 -11.63 -26.58 -15.49
N PHE A 440 -10.98 -27.32 -14.60
CA PHE A 440 -11.44 -27.56 -13.23
C PHE A 440 -11.08 -26.45 -12.24
N PHE A 441 -10.32 -25.43 -12.67
CA PHE A 441 -9.82 -24.38 -11.79
C PHE A 441 -10.82 -23.24 -11.68
N THR A 442 -11.68 -23.28 -10.68
CA THR A 442 -12.66 -22.23 -10.37
C THR A 442 -12.18 -21.37 -9.22
N PHE A 443 -12.07 -20.06 -9.42
CA PHE A 443 -11.65 -19.09 -8.40
C PHE A 443 -12.64 -17.94 -8.28
N LYS A 444 -12.57 -17.17 -7.19
CA LYS A 444 -13.36 -15.94 -7.00
C LYS A 444 -12.47 -14.70 -7.19
N PRO A 445 -13.04 -13.53 -7.54
CA PRO A 445 -12.27 -12.32 -7.74
C PRO A 445 -11.50 -11.94 -6.47
N GLY A 446 -10.22 -11.57 -6.64
CA GLY A 446 -9.33 -11.24 -5.53
C GLY A 446 -8.70 -12.44 -4.82
N ASP A 447 -9.01 -13.69 -5.21
CA ASP A 447 -8.30 -14.87 -4.71
C ASP A 447 -6.83 -14.87 -5.16
N TYR A 448 -5.97 -15.53 -4.40
CA TYR A 448 -4.55 -15.71 -4.74
C TYR A 448 -4.20 -17.19 -4.89
N LEU A 449 -3.06 -17.47 -5.52
CA LEU A 449 -2.54 -18.82 -5.71
C LEU A 449 -1.03 -18.84 -5.43
N TYR A 450 -0.49 -20.02 -5.23
CA TYR A 450 0.96 -20.25 -5.19
C TYR A 450 1.41 -20.75 -6.55
N ILE A 451 2.51 -20.20 -7.05
CA ILE A 451 3.14 -20.64 -8.29
C ILE A 451 4.53 -21.21 -8.00
N ASN A 452 4.87 -22.29 -8.71
CA ASN A 452 6.22 -22.82 -8.83
C ASN A 452 6.61 -22.86 -10.31
N ILE A 453 7.79 -22.33 -10.62
CA ILE A 453 8.36 -22.33 -11.98
C ILE A 453 9.72 -23.02 -11.86
N PRO A 454 9.81 -24.32 -12.23
CA PRO A 454 11.02 -25.12 -12.02
C PRO A 454 12.28 -24.54 -12.65
N ASP A 455 12.16 -23.86 -13.79
CA ASP A 455 13.29 -23.22 -14.50
C ASP A 455 13.89 -22.05 -13.70
N ILE A 456 13.13 -21.44 -12.79
CA ILE A 456 13.62 -20.36 -11.90
C ILE A 456 14.04 -20.93 -10.55
N ALA A 457 13.17 -21.74 -9.94
CA ALA A 457 13.42 -22.42 -8.67
C ALA A 457 12.59 -23.70 -8.58
N THR A 458 13.27 -24.83 -8.39
CA THR A 458 12.67 -26.17 -8.43
C THR A 458 11.71 -26.45 -7.28
N TYR A 459 11.97 -25.95 -6.07
CA TYR A 459 11.23 -26.32 -4.86
C TYR A 459 10.55 -25.15 -4.14
N GLU A 460 10.62 -23.94 -4.71
CA GLU A 460 10.06 -22.74 -4.09
C GLU A 460 8.66 -22.43 -4.62
N TRP A 461 7.73 -22.17 -3.70
CA TRP A 461 6.37 -21.77 -4.00
C TRP A 461 6.12 -20.34 -3.52
N HIS A 462 5.68 -19.48 -4.43
CA HIS A 462 5.47 -18.05 -4.15
C HIS A 462 4.01 -17.64 -4.34
N PRO A 463 3.38 -16.92 -3.38
CA PRO A 463 1.99 -16.52 -3.49
C PRO A 463 1.83 -15.26 -4.34
N PHE A 464 0.88 -15.27 -5.28
CA PHE A 464 0.49 -14.10 -6.06
C PHE A 464 -1.02 -14.05 -6.27
N THR A 465 -1.56 -12.82 -6.24
CA THR A 465 -2.98 -12.57 -6.47
C THR A 465 -3.33 -12.77 -7.94
N ILE A 466 -4.47 -13.41 -8.20
CA ILE A 466 -4.99 -13.57 -9.54
C ILE A 466 -5.54 -12.21 -9.98
N SER A 467 -4.98 -11.66 -11.05
CA SER A 467 -5.35 -10.34 -11.57
C SER A 467 -6.39 -10.40 -12.69
N SER A 468 -6.61 -11.57 -13.30
CA SER A 468 -7.69 -11.79 -14.26
C SER A 468 -9.04 -12.01 -13.56
N ALA A 469 -10.13 -11.77 -14.28
CA ALA A 469 -11.48 -12.05 -13.82
C ALA A 469 -11.79 -13.56 -13.90
N PRO A 470 -12.57 -14.14 -12.97
CA PRO A 470 -12.97 -15.55 -13.05
C PRO A 470 -13.90 -15.86 -14.22
N GLU A 471 -14.58 -14.87 -14.79
CA GLU A 471 -15.41 -14.98 -15.98
C GLU A 471 -14.57 -15.27 -17.24
N GLN A 472 -13.26 -14.99 -17.22
CA GLN A 472 -12.34 -15.34 -18.29
C GLN A 472 -11.93 -16.81 -18.21
N SER A 473 -12.42 -17.64 -19.16
CA SER A 473 -12.29 -19.11 -19.11
C SER A 473 -10.90 -19.64 -19.47
N ASP A 474 -10.15 -18.94 -20.31
CA ASP A 474 -9.02 -19.56 -21.01
C ASP A 474 -7.66 -19.33 -20.34
N THR A 475 -7.52 -18.20 -19.63
CA THR A 475 -6.23 -17.75 -19.09
C THR A 475 -6.33 -17.20 -17.67
N LEU A 476 -5.26 -17.40 -16.90
CA LEU A 476 -5.00 -16.81 -15.59
C LEU A 476 -3.89 -15.77 -15.72
N TRP A 477 -4.11 -14.58 -15.19
CA TRP A 477 -3.12 -13.50 -15.24
C TRP A 477 -2.51 -13.24 -13.88
N LEU A 478 -1.19 -13.16 -13.81
CA LEU A 478 -0.45 -12.76 -12.61
C LEU A 478 0.43 -11.56 -12.94
N HIS A 479 0.39 -10.54 -12.09
CA HIS A 479 1.27 -9.38 -12.17
C HIS A 479 2.26 -9.40 -11.01
N ILE A 480 3.53 -9.66 -11.31
CA ILE A 480 4.57 -9.93 -10.32
C ILE A 480 5.59 -8.80 -10.34
N ARG A 481 5.71 -8.05 -9.24
CA ARG A 481 6.73 -7.00 -9.10
C ARG A 481 8.05 -7.57 -8.59
N SER A 482 9.15 -7.18 -9.21
CA SER A 482 10.51 -7.54 -8.80
C SER A 482 10.94 -6.83 -7.51
N MET A 483 10.83 -7.52 -6.37
CA MET A 483 11.12 -6.99 -5.03
C MET A 483 12.05 -7.87 -4.18
N GLY A 484 12.31 -9.11 -4.59
CA GLY A 484 13.19 -10.07 -3.91
C GLY A 484 13.93 -10.98 -4.89
N GLN A 485 14.80 -11.86 -4.40
CA GLN A 485 15.68 -12.69 -5.22
C GLN A 485 14.92 -13.51 -6.28
N TRP A 486 13.88 -14.25 -5.87
CA TRP A 486 13.09 -15.06 -6.82
C TRP A 486 12.39 -14.20 -7.89
N THR A 487 11.73 -13.12 -7.48
CA THR A 487 11.01 -12.22 -8.42
C THR A 487 11.96 -11.43 -9.34
N ASN A 488 13.19 -11.16 -8.88
CA ASN A 488 14.23 -10.54 -9.70
C ASN A 488 14.77 -11.55 -10.71
N ARG A 489 15.07 -12.79 -10.27
CA ARG A 489 15.45 -13.89 -11.16
C ARG A 489 14.41 -14.14 -12.24
N LEU A 490 13.12 -14.14 -11.89
CA LEU A 490 12.02 -14.26 -12.85
C LEU A 490 12.06 -13.15 -13.90
N PHE A 491 12.16 -11.88 -13.47
CA PHE A 491 12.18 -10.74 -14.38
C PHE A 491 13.43 -10.73 -15.26
N GLU A 492 14.59 -11.06 -14.70
CA GLU A 492 15.86 -11.13 -15.42
C GLU A 492 15.89 -12.28 -16.43
N PHE A 493 15.33 -13.44 -16.08
CA PHE A 493 15.20 -14.59 -16.96
C PHE A 493 14.48 -14.24 -18.26
N PHE A 494 13.34 -13.54 -18.16
CA PHE A 494 12.58 -13.10 -19.33
C PHE A 494 13.12 -11.83 -19.99
N ARG A 495 13.94 -11.04 -19.28
CA ARG A 495 14.57 -9.84 -19.83
C ARG A 495 15.71 -10.18 -20.79
N GLN A 496 16.36 -11.32 -20.62
CA GLN A 496 17.42 -11.75 -21.52
C GLN A 496 16.78 -12.19 -22.85
N PRO A 497 17.00 -11.46 -23.96
CA PRO A 497 16.55 -11.94 -25.27
C PRO A 497 17.27 -13.25 -25.56
N GLU A 498 16.50 -14.31 -25.80
CA GLU A 498 16.98 -15.69 -25.87
C GLU A 498 18.21 -15.88 -26.76
N THR A 499 19.29 -16.40 -26.16
CA THR A 499 20.26 -17.33 -26.77
C THR A 499 19.73 -18.78 -26.81
N LEU A 500 18.41 -18.97 -26.67
CA LEU A 500 17.72 -20.26 -26.75
C LEU A 500 17.38 -20.69 -28.20
N ALA A 501 18.22 -20.28 -29.15
CA ALA A 501 18.41 -20.99 -30.41
C ALA A 501 19.72 -21.80 -30.36
N SER A 502 19.82 -22.80 -29.47
CA SER A 502 20.82 -23.85 -29.63
C SER A 502 20.32 -25.23 -29.20
N SER A 503 19.80 -25.97 -30.17
CA SER A 503 20.01 -27.41 -30.25
C SER A 503 20.92 -27.67 -31.47
N PRO A 504 22.07 -28.36 -31.33
CA PRO A 504 22.95 -28.57 -32.47
C PRO A 504 22.48 -29.76 -33.32
N LYS A 505 22.02 -29.44 -34.54
CA LYS A 505 22.10 -30.18 -35.82
C LYS A 505 22.10 -31.72 -35.81
N ARG A 506 21.25 -32.31 -36.68
CA ARG A 506 21.70 -33.03 -37.91
C ARG A 506 20.54 -33.42 -38.86
N LEU A 507 20.77 -33.09 -40.14
CA LEU A 507 20.14 -33.55 -41.40
C LEU A 507 18.64 -33.23 -41.59
N ALA A 508 18.15 -32.71 -42.72
CA ALA A 508 18.71 -32.61 -44.06
C ALA A 508 18.16 -31.39 -44.81
N THR A 509 19.05 -30.79 -45.57
CA THR A 509 18.82 -29.90 -46.71
C THR A 509 17.85 -30.54 -47.70
N SER A 510 16.82 -29.80 -48.16
CA SER A 510 16.41 -29.70 -49.59
C SER A 510 14.97 -29.17 -49.77
N LEU A 511 14.86 -28.03 -50.48
CA LEU A 511 13.78 -27.63 -51.41
C LEU A 511 12.34 -27.45 -50.89
N ARG A 512 11.86 -26.20 -50.81
CA ARG A 512 11.06 -25.50 -51.87
C ARG A 512 10.12 -24.43 -51.29
N ASN A 513 10.38 -23.19 -51.72
CA ASN A 513 9.46 -22.11 -52.11
C ASN A 513 8.16 -21.79 -51.32
N LYS A 514 8.08 -20.49 -50.99
CA LYS A 514 6.92 -19.58 -51.05
C LYS A 514 5.74 -19.90 -50.12
N ARG A 515 5.59 -19.06 -49.10
CA ARG A 515 4.54 -18.02 -49.08
C ARG A 515 4.88 -16.92 -48.07
N GLN A 516 4.73 -15.68 -48.53
CA GLN A 516 4.69 -14.48 -47.72
C GLN A 516 3.69 -14.65 -46.57
N LEU A 517 4.15 -14.41 -45.35
CA LEU A 517 3.42 -13.59 -44.39
C LEU A 517 4.48 -12.91 -43.53
N ILE A 518 4.65 -11.61 -43.73
CA ILE A 518 5.43 -10.75 -42.86
C ILE A 518 4.65 -10.72 -41.52
N PRO A 519 5.19 -11.17 -40.37
CA PRO A 519 4.65 -10.71 -39.12
C PRO A 519 5.11 -9.26 -38.98
N ALA A 520 4.14 -8.35 -38.88
CA ALA A 520 4.37 -7.00 -38.42
C ALA A 520 5.25 -7.05 -37.16
N LYS A 521 6.24 -6.16 -37.06
CA LYS A 521 7.04 -5.93 -35.85
C LYS A 521 6.09 -5.72 -34.66
N LEU A 522 5.86 -6.77 -33.89
CA LEU A 522 5.22 -6.71 -32.57
C LEU A 522 6.34 -6.32 -31.59
N GLY A 523 6.14 -5.25 -30.82
CA GLY A 523 7.20 -4.58 -30.06
C GLY A 523 8.00 -5.52 -29.13
N ASP A 524 9.26 -5.16 -28.90
CA ASP A 524 10.33 -5.94 -28.24
C ASP A 524 10.06 -6.46 -26.80
N ASN A 525 8.85 -6.29 -26.26
CA ASN A 525 8.48 -6.63 -24.87
C ASN A 525 7.50 -7.82 -24.73
N HIS A 526 7.06 -8.42 -25.84
CA HIS A 526 6.06 -9.49 -25.85
C HIS A 526 6.70 -10.82 -26.27
N GLN A 527 6.78 -11.78 -25.34
CA GLN A 527 7.38 -13.09 -25.61
C GLN A 527 6.35 -14.20 -25.42
N LEU A 528 6.00 -14.87 -26.52
CA LEU A 528 5.30 -16.16 -26.48
C LEU A 528 6.29 -17.22 -26.00
N CYS A 529 5.97 -17.89 -24.89
CA CYS A 529 6.80 -18.97 -24.35
C CYS A 529 5.93 -20.19 -24.05
N ASN A 530 6.55 -21.35 -23.85
CA ASN A 530 5.86 -22.56 -23.40
C ASN A 530 6.60 -23.17 -22.22
N ILE A 531 6.67 -22.40 -21.12
CA ILE A 531 7.39 -22.78 -19.91
C ILE A 531 6.45 -23.50 -18.96
N LYS A 532 6.91 -24.63 -18.42
CA LYS A 532 6.14 -25.43 -17.47
C LYS A 532 6.08 -24.72 -16.13
N CYS A 533 4.88 -24.61 -15.56
CA CYS A 533 4.66 -24.13 -14.21
C CYS A 533 3.66 -25.02 -13.46
N TYR A 534 3.68 -24.91 -12.14
CA TYR A 534 2.72 -25.57 -11.26
C TYR A 534 2.02 -24.53 -10.41
N VAL A 535 0.73 -24.74 -10.19
CA VAL A 535 -0.13 -23.84 -9.43
C VAL A 535 -0.80 -24.60 -8.29
N ASP A 536 -0.78 -24.01 -7.10
CA ASP A 536 -1.52 -24.47 -5.93
C ASP A 536 -2.49 -23.37 -5.45
N GLY A 537 -3.79 -23.65 -5.51
CA GLY A 537 -4.84 -22.70 -5.21
C GLY A 537 -6.16 -23.11 -5.85
N PRO A 538 -7.17 -22.23 -5.85
CA PRO A 538 -7.16 -20.85 -5.34
C PRO A 538 -7.36 -20.77 -3.81
N TYR A 539 -6.83 -19.70 -3.21
CA TYR A 539 -6.96 -19.39 -1.80
C TYR A 539 -7.78 -18.12 -1.59
N GLY A 540 -8.81 -18.24 -0.74
CA GLY A 540 -9.80 -17.17 -0.53
C GLY A 540 -9.29 -16.00 0.30
N THR A 541 -9.71 -14.80 -0.07
CA THR A 541 -9.35 -13.54 0.57
C THR A 541 -10.58 -12.82 1.16
N PRO A 542 -10.38 -11.89 2.11
CA PRO A 542 -11.47 -11.11 2.73
C PRO A 542 -12.23 -10.24 1.71
N THR A 543 -11.57 -9.88 0.62
CA THR A 543 -12.10 -8.98 -0.40
C THR A 543 -13.28 -9.54 -1.20
N ARG A 544 -13.62 -10.82 -1.00
CA ARG A 544 -14.94 -11.40 -1.35
C ARG A 544 -16.12 -10.62 -0.76
N GLN A 545 -15.95 -9.92 0.36
CA GLN A 545 -17.01 -9.10 0.98
C GLN A 545 -17.35 -7.83 0.19
N ILE A 546 -16.56 -7.45 -0.82
CA ILE A 546 -16.87 -6.29 -1.69
C ILE A 546 -18.27 -6.43 -2.29
N PHE A 547 -18.58 -7.58 -2.88
CA PHE A 547 -19.87 -7.78 -3.56
C PHE A 547 -21.07 -7.68 -2.61
N ALA A 548 -20.89 -7.97 -1.32
CA ALA A 548 -21.91 -7.85 -0.29
C ALA A 548 -22.05 -6.42 0.29
N SER A 549 -21.18 -5.49 -0.11
CA SER A 549 -21.16 -4.10 0.36
C SER A 549 -22.09 -3.23 -0.48
N GLU A 550 -22.68 -2.19 0.10
CA GLU A 550 -23.52 -1.23 -0.64
C GLU A 550 -22.66 -0.17 -1.32
N HIS A 551 -21.68 0.36 -0.59
CA HIS A 551 -20.71 1.35 -1.07
C HIS A 551 -19.30 0.86 -0.75
N ALA A 552 -18.51 0.55 -1.78
CA ALA A 552 -17.17 0.03 -1.62
C ALA A 552 -16.10 1.06 -2.01
N VAL A 553 -15.18 1.36 -1.09
CA VAL A 553 -14.02 2.20 -1.36
C VAL A 553 -12.78 1.31 -1.46
N LEU A 554 -12.22 1.20 -2.66
CA LEU A 554 -11.10 0.33 -2.99
C LEU A 554 -9.82 1.16 -3.06
N ILE A 555 -8.93 1.00 -2.09
CA ILE A 555 -7.69 1.79 -1.98
C ILE A 555 -6.49 0.88 -2.24
N GLY A 556 -5.87 1.02 -3.41
CA GLY A 556 -4.63 0.33 -3.75
C GLY A 556 -3.42 1.26 -3.71
N ALA A 557 -2.29 0.78 -3.19
CA ALA A 557 -1.01 1.48 -3.28
C ALA A 557 0.05 0.61 -3.98
N GLY A 558 0.65 1.11 -5.06
CA GLY A 558 1.64 0.34 -5.84
C GLY A 558 1.04 -0.91 -6.48
N ILE A 559 1.76 -2.04 -6.36
CA ILE A 559 1.32 -3.37 -6.83
C ILE A 559 0.12 -3.94 -6.05
N GLY A 560 -0.25 -3.31 -4.93
CA GLY A 560 -1.45 -3.65 -4.16
C GLY A 560 -2.76 -3.50 -4.93
N ILE A 561 -2.71 -2.98 -6.17
CA ILE A 561 -3.84 -2.87 -7.08
C ILE A 561 -4.31 -4.20 -7.67
N THR A 562 -3.44 -5.22 -7.68
CA THR A 562 -3.67 -6.53 -8.31
C THR A 562 -4.96 -7.26 -7.90
N PRO A 563 -5.38 -7.35 -6.61
CA PRO A 563 -6.69 -7.89 -6.27
C PRO A 563 -7.82 -7.10 -6.92
N PHE A 564 -7.76 -5.77 -6.84
CA PHE A 564 -8.78 -4.87 -7.38
C PHE A 564 -8.89 -4.95 -8.90
N ALA A 565 -7.82 -5.30 -9.62
CA ALA A 565 -7.85 -5.62 -11.04
C ALA A 565 -8.90 -6.69 -11.37
N SER A 566 -8.84 -7.82 -10.67
CA SER A 566 -9.73 -8.97 -10.88
C SER A 566 -11.17 -8.61 -10.49
N ILE A 567 -11.32 -7.85 -9.41
CA ILE A 567 -12.62 -7.43 -8.87
C ILE A 567 -13.32 -6.46 -9.82
N LEU A 568 -12.63 -5.40 -10.26
CA LEU A 568 -13.22 -4.40 -11.16
C LEU A 568 -13.64 -5.04 -12.49
N GLN A 569 -12.80 -5.91 -13.05
CA GLN A 569 -13.17 -6.68 -14.25
C GLN A 569 -14.42 -7.55 -14.01
N SER A 570 -14.45 -8.30 -12.90
CA SER A 570 -15.60 -9.16 -12.58
C SER A 570 -16.88 -8.34 -12.36
N ILE A 571 -16.79 -7.19 -11.69
CA ILE A 571 -17.92 -6.26 -11.52
C ILE A 571 -18.43 -5.81 -12.89
N MET A 572 -17.56 -5.40 -13.81
CA MET A 572 -17.99 -5.00 -15.17
C MET A 572 -18.57 -6.16 -15.96
N TYR A 573 -17.94 -7.35 -15.93
CA TYR A 573 -18.48 -8.54 -16.60
C TYR A 573 -19.89 -8.90 -16.11
N ARG A 574 -20.15 -8.79 -14.82
CA ARG A 574 -21.47 -9.07 -14.22
C ARG A 574 -22.53 -8.02 -14.53
N ARG A 575 -22.12 -6.77 -14.79
CA ARG A 575 -23.05 -5.69 -15.16
C ARG A 575 -23.34 -5.65 -16.66
N ARG A 576 -22.41 -6.17 -17.48
CA ARG A 576 -22.51 -6.12 -18.94
C ARG A 576 -23.82 -6.73 -19.44
N LYS A 577 -24.62 -5.93 -20.14
CA LYS A 577 -25.80 -6.39 -20.89
C LYS A 577 -25.35 -7.20 -22.10
N GLN A 578 -25.83 -8.44 -22.24
CA GLN A 578 -25.67 -9.22 -23.45
C GLN A 578 -26.78 -8.84 -24.44
N ASN A 579 -26.41 -8.47 -25.66
CA ASN A 579 -27.38 -8.14 -26.71
C ASN A 579 -27.57 -9.35 -27.62
N CYS A 580 -28.82 -9.61 -28.02
CA CYS A 580 -29.09 -10.62 -29.03
C CYS A 580 -28.38 -10.23 -30.34
N PRO A 581 -27.57 -11.10 -30.95
CA PRO A 581 -27.02 -10.82 -32.28
C PRO A 581 -28.10 -10.75 -33.37
N ASN A 582 -29.33 -11.20 -33.09
CA ASN A 582 -30.40 -11.32 -34.09
C ASN A 582 -31.62 -10.42 -33.81
N CYS A 583 -31.65 -9.66 -32.72
CA CYS A 583 -32.73 -8.70 -32.45
C CYS A 583 -32.31 -7.62 -31.44
N SER A 584 -33.12 -6.56 -31.32
CA SER A 584 -32.91 -5.44 -30.38
C SER A 584 -33.11 -5.82 -28.90
N TYR A 585 -33.24 -7.11 -28.57
CA TYR A 585 -33.43 -7.57 -27.21
C TYR A 585 -32.08 -7.65 -26.50
N SER A 586 -31.92 -6.84 -25.46
CA SER A 586 -30.81 -6.91 -24.53
C SER A 586 -31.26 -7.63 -23.26
N TRP A 587 -30.48 -8.61 -22.82
CA TRP A 587 -30.66 -9.27 -21.53
C TRP A 587 -29.36 -9.12 -20.74
N CYS A 588 -29.45 -8.79 -19.47
CA CYS A 588 -28.39 -9.22 -18.57
C CYS A 588 -28.50 -10.74 -18.48
N GLU A 589 -27.39 -11.48 -18.53
CA GLU A 589 -27.44 -12.86 -18.06
C GLU A 589 -28.08 -12.80 -16.66
N ASN A 590 -29.22 -13.48 -16.48
CA ASN A 590 -29.96 -13.52 -15.21
C ASN A 590 -29.18 -14.29 -14.14
N ILE A 591 -27.89 -14.02 -13.99
CA ILE A 591 -27.26 -14.06 -12.70
C ILE A 591 -27.64 -12.73 -12.06
N ILE A 592 -28.92 -12.60 -11.68
CA ILE A 592 -29.25 -11.83 -10.49
C ILE A 592 -28.50 -12.57 -9.39
N ASP A 593 -27.22 -12.25 -9.22
CA ASP A 593 -26.48 -12.67 -8.05
C ASP A 593 -27.20 -11.90 -6.95
N SER A 594 -28.16 -12.56 -6.29
CA SER A 594 -28.91 -12.01 -5.16
C SER A 594 -27.97 -11.49 -4.05
N ASP A 595 -26.67 -11.82 -4.16
CA ASP A 595 -25.57 -11.38 -3.32
C ASP A 595 -24.90 -10.05 -3.73
N MET A 596 -25.05 -9.52 -4.96
CA MET A 596 -24.41 -8.25 -5.35
C MET A 596 -25.25 -7.05 -4.90
N LYS A 597 -24.86 -6.45 -3.77
CA LYS A 597 -25.54 -5.27 -3.17
C LYS A 597 -24.90 -3.94 -3.54
N LEU A 598 -23.84 -3.96 -4.34
CA LEU A 598 -23.05 -2.79 -4.72
C LEU A 598 -23.88 -1.78 -5.50
N ARG A 599 -23.89 -0.54 -5.00
CA ARG A 599 -24.51 0.63 -5.63
C ARG A 599 -23.49 1.63 -6.16
N LYS A 600 -22.31 1.71 -5.53
CA LYS A 600 -21.23 2.64 -5.87
C LYS A 600 -19.87 2.03 -5.52
N VAL A 601 -18.89 2.27 -6.36
CA VAL A 601 -17.48 1.90 -6.13
C VAL A 601 -16.60 3.13 -6.31
N ASP A 602 -15.87 3.50 -5.27
CA ASP A 602 -14.79 4.49 -5.35
C ASP A 602 -13.45 3.77 -5.39
N PHE A 603 -12.74 3.89 -6.49
CA PHE A 603 -11.46 3.26 -6.73
C PHE A 603 -10.33 4.27 -6.63
N ILE A 604 -9.55 4.19 -5.56
CA ILE A 604 -8.43 5.10 -5.27
C ILE A 604 -7.12 4.35 -5.49
N TRP A 605 -6.34 4.76 -6.50
CA TRP A 605 -5.04 4.17 -6.79
C TRP A 605 -3.90 5.16 -6.57
N ILE A 606 -2.99 4.79 -5.67
CA ILE A 606 -1.88 5.64 -5.25
C ILE A 606 -0.57 5.03 -5.74
N ASN A 607 0.18 5.80 -6.53
CA ASN A 607 1.53 5.44 -6.94
C ASN A 607 2.52 6.56 -6.65
N ARG A 608 3.79 6.19 -6.63
CA ARG A 608 4.87 7.17 -6.55
C ARG A 608 5.05 7.87 -7.89
N ASP A 609 5.33 7.10 -8.94
CA ASP A 609 5.78 7.58 -10.24
C ASP A 609 4.80 7.21 -11.37
N GLN A 610 4.78 8.00 -12.45
CA GLN A 610 3.88 7.82 -13.60
C GLN A 610 3.99 6.42 -14.23
N LYS A 611 5.21 5.89 -14.38
CA LYS A 611 5.47 4.58 -15.00
C LYS A 611 4.74 3.42 -14.32
N SER A 612 4.38 3.58 -13.05
CA SER A 612 3.63 2.56 -12.31
C SER A 612 2.18 2.43 -12.75
N PHE A 613 1.63 3.45 -13.42
CA PHE A 613 0.27 3.44 -13.97
C PHE A 613 0.17 2.69 -15.31
N GLU A 614 1.23 2.73 -16.14
CA GLU A 614 1.21 2.29 -17.55
C GLU A 614 0.59 0.90 -17.77
N TRP A 615 0.93 -0.09 -16.96
CA TRP A 615 0.45 -1.46 -17.18
C TRP A 615 -1.04 -1.68 -16.85
N PHE A 616 -1.61 -0.85 -15.99
CA PHE A 616 -3.00 -0.98 -15.54
C PHE A 616 -3.93 0.00 -16.26
N VAL A 617 -3.38 1.07 -16.86
CA VAL A 617 -4.12 2.08 -17.61
C VAL A 617 -4.92 1.46 -18.75
N SER A 618 -4.40 0.44 -19.45
CA SER A 618 -5.13 -0.25 -20.51
C SER A 618 -6.42 -0.89 -20.00
N LEU A 619 -6.36 -1.51 -18.82
CA LEU A 619 -7.53 -2.07 -18.16
C LEU A 619 -8.48 -0.94 -17.71
N LEU A 620 -7.98 0.11 -17.06
CA LEU A 620 -8.81 1.22 -16.61
C LEU A 620 -9.52 1.93 -17.78
N THR A 621 -8.84 2.11 -18.90
CA THR A 621 -9.41 2.69 -20.12
C THR A 621 -10.56 1.83 -20.61
N LYS A 622 -10.38 0.50 -20.64
CA LYS A 622 -11.43 -0.44 -21.01
C LYS A 622 -12.64 -0.35 -20.05
N LEU A 623 -12.39 -0.26 -18.74
CA LEU A 623 -13.44 -0.11 -17.73
C LEU A 623 -14.19 1.22 -17.88
N GLU A 624 -13.50 2.32 -18.20
CA GLU A 624 -14.16 3.62 -18.47
C GLU A 624 -15.03 3.55 -19.73
N MET A 625 -14.54 2.93 -20.79
CA MET A 625 -15.29 2.75 -22.04
C MET A 625 -16.54 1.90 -21.82
N ASP A 626 -16.39 0.73 -21.17
CA ASP A 626 -17.53 -0.16 -20.88
C ASP A 626 -18.59 0.56 -20.00
N GLN A 627 -18.19 1.43 -19.07
CA GLN A 627 -19.13 2.19 -18.24
C GLN A 627 -19.83 3.33 -19.00
N ALA A 628 -19.14 4.01 -19.92
CA ALA A 628 -19.71 5.13 -20.68
C ALA A 628 -20.88 4.70 -21.58
N ASP A 629 -20.88 3.44 -22.02
CA ASP A 629 -21.92 2.87 -22.87
C ASP A 629 -23.21 2.52 -22.11
N GLU A 630 -23.19 2.42 -20.78
CA GLU A 630 -24.27 1.78 -20.00
C GLU A 630 -25.18 2.73 -19.18
N GLU A 631 -24.74 3.92 -18.73
CA GLU A 631 -25.53 4.73 -17.77
C GLU A 631 -25.52 6.27 -18.03
N PRO A 632 -26.69 6.89 -18.25
CA PRO A 632 -26.86 8.35 -18.20
C PRO A 632 -27.08 8.92 -16.77
N GLU A 633 -27.37 8.10 -15.75
CA GLU A 633 -27.73 8.53 -14.37
C GLU A 633 -26.57 8.45 -13.34
N GLY A 634 -25.35 8.82 -13.77
CA GLY A 634 -24.18 8.96 -12.88
C GLY A 634 -23.22 7.77 -12.92
N ARG A 635 -21.96 8.00 -12.53
CA ARG A 635 -20.89 7.00 -12.63
C ARG A 635 -20.90 6.03 -11.45
N PHE A 636 -21.20 4.76 -11.71
CA PHE A 636 -21.14 3.67 -10.72
C PHE A 636 -19.72 3.43 -10.17
N LEU A 637 -18.72 3.42 -11.04
CA LEU A 637 -17.30 3.33 -10.72
C LEU A 637 -16.69 4.73 -10.89
N GLU A 638 -16.28 5.32 -9.78
CA GLU A 638 -15.50 6.55 -9.76
C GLU A 638 -14.05 6.22 -9.45
N MET A 639 -13.14 6.71 -10.28
CA MET A 639 -11.73 6.43 -10.15
C MET A 639 -10.99 7.68 -9.67
N HIS A 640 -9.96 7.49 -8.86
CA HIS A 640 -9.12 8.55 -8.34
C HIS A 640 -7.68 8.07 -8.36
N MET A 641 -6.87 8.65 -9.24
CA MET A 641 -5.44 8.34 -9.33
C MET A 641 -4.67 9.40 -8.58
N TYR A 642 -3.73 8.98 -7.72
CA TYR A 642 -2.87 9.88 -6.96
C TYR A 642 -1.40 9.57 -7.26
N MET A 643 -0.66 10.60 -7.66
CA MET A 643 0.78 10.49 -7.90
C MET A 643 1.56 11.26 -6.84
N THR A 644 2.14 10.52 -5.88
CA THR A 644 2.75 11.13 -4.69
C THR A 644 4.12 11.77 -4.91
N SER A 645 4.80 11.51 -6.04
CA SER A 645 6.02 12.23 -6.42
C SER A 645 5.73 13.57 -7.08
N ALA A 646 4.56 13.75 -7.69
CA ALA A 646 4.20 15.02 -8.30
C ALA A 646 4.12 16.09 -7.23
N LEU A 647 4.65 17.25 -7.58
CA LEU A 647 4.52 18.45 -6.79
C LEU A 647 3.03 18.73 -6.54
N SER A 648 2.66 18.91 -5.28
CA SER A 648 1.26 19.14 -4.92
C SER A 648 0.74 20.43 -5.55
N LYS A 649 -0.59 20.58 -5.65
CA LYS A 649 -1.21 21.85 -6.08
C LYS A 649 -0.77 23.07 -5.24
N ASN A 650 -0.28 22.80 -4.03
CA ASN A 650 0.18 23.80 -3.08
C ASN A 650 1.66 24.14 -3.23
N ASP A 651 2.32 23.67 -4.29
CA ASP A 651 3.73 23.95 -4.55
C ASP A 651 3.85 25.05 -5.63
N MET A 652 4.51 26.16 -5.30
CA MET A 652 4.75 27.30 -6.18
C MET A 652 5.32 26.90 -7.54
N LYS A 653 6.18 25.88 -7.55
CA LYS A 653 6.83 25.39 -8.78
C LYS A 653 5.88 24.64 -9.70
N ALA A 654 4.77 24.12 -9.17
CA ALA A 654 3.88 23.22 -9.90
C ALA A 654 2.71 23.93 -10.58
N ILE A 655 2.49 25.20 -10.27
CA ILE A 655 1.27 25.93 -10.65
C ILE A 655 1.09 26.02 -12.15
N GLY A 656 2.08 26.55 -12.88
CA GLY A 656 2.02 26.65 -14.34
C GLY A 656 1.82 25.29 -15.00
N LEU A 657 2.49 24.25 -14.49
CA LEU A 657 2.31 22.88 -14.95
C LEU A 657 0.90 22.34 -14.68
N GLN A 658 0.35 22.56 -13.48
CA GLN A 658 -1.01 22.10 -13.14
C GLN A 658 -2.07 22.80 -13.98
N MET A 659 -1.90 24.10 -14.24
CA MET A 659 -2.78 24.88 -15.11
C MET A 659 -2.70 24.39 -16.55
N ALA A 660 -1.49 24.20 -17.09
CA ALA A 660 -1.30 23.65 -18.44
C ALA A 660 -1.96 22.27 -18.58
N LEU A 661 -1.76 21.38 -17.62
CA LEU A 661 -2.39 20.07 -17.58
C LEU A 661 -3.93 20.17 -17.49
N ASP A 662 -4.47 21.13 -16.74
CA ASP A 662 -5.91 21.36 -16.62
C ASP A 662 -6.55 21.90 -17.91
N LEU A 663 -5.89 22.85 -18.56
CA LEU A 663 -6.34 23.42 -19.82
C LEU A 663 -6.33 22.36 -20.93
N LEU A 664 -5.24 21.58 -21.02
CA LEU A 664 -5.13 20.53 -22.02
C LEU A 664 -6.13 19.40 -21.75
N ALA A 665 -6.36 19.04 -20.48
CA ALA A 665 -7.38 18.05 -20.12
C ALA A 665 -8.80 18.53 -20.45
N LYS A 666 -9.12 19.82 -20.27
CA LYS A 666 -10.40 20.39 -20.70
C LYS A 666 -10.54 20.38 -22.23
N LYS A 667 -9.47 20.64 -22.97
CA LYS A 667 -9.41 20.62 -24.45
C LYS A 667 -9.58 19.20 -25.01
N GLU A 668 -8.85 18.23 -24.47
CA GLU A 668 -8.82 16.84 -24.96
C GLU A 668 -9.88 15.93 -24.31
N LYS A 669 -10.53 16.38 -23.23
CA LYS A 669 -11.40 15.55 -22.35
C LYS A 669 -10.72 14.28 -21.83
N ARG A 670 -9.39 14.31 -21.74
CA ARG A 670 -8.53 13.21 -21.29
C ARG A 670 -7.36 13.76 -20.48
N ASP A 671 -6.92 12.99 -19.50
CA ASP A 671 -5.76 13.27 -18.67
C ASP A 671 -4.47 13.10 -19.47
N SER A 672 -3.62 14.12 -19.50
CA SER A 672 -2.37 14.08 -20.28
C SER A 672 -1.34 13.08 -19.71
N ILE A 673 -1.48 12.71 -18.43
CA ILE A 673 -0.54 11.82 -17.72
C ILE A 673 -0.89 10.34 -18.00
N THR A 674 -2.17 9.98 -17.87
CA THR A 674 -2.63 8.59 -17.98
C THR A 674 -3.43 8.29 -19.25
N GLY A 675 -3.95 9.30 -19.94
CA GLY A 675 -4.85 9.16 -21.09
C GLY A 675 -6.29 8.81 -20.73
N LEU A 676 -6.62 8.67 -19.44
CA LEU A 676 -7.96 8.37 -18.93
C LEU A 676 -8.86 9.61 -18.96
N GLN A 677 -10.18 9.45 -18.95
CA GLN A 677 -11.09 10.58 -18.75
C GLN A 677 -10.98 11.13 -17.32
N THR A 678 -10.65 10.26 -16.37
CA THR A 678 -10.44 10.62 -14.98
C THR A 678 -9.06 11.29 -14.81
N ARG A 679 -9.03 12.47 -14.17
CA ARG A 679 -7.79 13.23 -13.91
C ARG A 679 -6.92 12.58 -12.83
N THR A 680 -5.61 12.58 -13.06
CA THR A 680 -4.62 12.21 -12.04
C THR A 680 -4.37 13.37 -11.09
N GLN A 681 -4.53 13.14 -9.77
CA GLN A 681 -4.31 14.13 -8.73
C GLN A 681 -2.84 14.11 -8.27
N PRO A 682 -2.14 15.25 -8.26
CA PRO A 682 -0.77 15.31 -7.78
C PRO A 682 -0.71 15.29 -6.24
N GLY A 683 0.35 14.72 -5.69
CA GLY A 683 0.60 14.67 -4.26
C GLY A 683 -0.15 13.54 -3.54
N ARG A 684 -0.25 13.67 -2.21
CA ARG A 684 -0.89 12.66 -1.36
C ARG A 684 -2.38 12.98 -1.18
N PRO A 685 -3.27 11.96 -1.12
CA PRO A 685 -4.67 12.18 -0.82
C PRO A 685 -4.87 12.82 0.56
N ASP A 686 -5.68 13.87 0.62
CA ASP A 686 -6.24 14.35 1.88
C ASP A 686 -7.40 13.45 2.29
N TRP A 687 -7.10 12.44 3.12
CA TRP A 687 -8.07 11.44 3.55
C TRP A 687 -9.28 12.03 4.28
N ALA A 688 -9.16 13.18 4.94
CA ALA A 688 -10.29 13.82 5.61
C ALA A 688 -11.29 14.32 4.58
N LYS A 689 -10.82 15.08 3.57
CA LYS A 689 -11.66 15.58 2.47
C LYS A 689 -12.23 14.45 1.62
N VAL A 690 -11.41 13.44 1.29
CA VAL A 690 -11.86 12.29 0.49
C VAL A 690 -12.97 11.52 1.21
N PHE A 691 -12.81 11.22 2.50
CA PHE A 691 -13.82 10.46 3.24
C PHE A 691 -15.05 11.29 3.59
N GLN A 692 -14.88 12.60 3.77
CA GLN A 692 -16.00 13.52 3.87
C GLN A 692 -16.87 13.48 2.61
N LYS A 693 -16.27 13.61 1.43
CA LYS A 693 -16.99 13.49 0.15
C LYS A 693 -17.73 12.15 0.03
N VAL A 694 -17.04 11.04 0.30
CA VAL A 694 -17.63 9.69 0.28
C VAL A 694 -18.82 9.58 1.25
N SER A 695 -18.73 10.22 2.43
CA SER A 695 -19.82 10.25 3.41
C SER A 695 -21.01 11.08 2.91
N GLU A 696 -20.76 12.19 2.23
CA GLU A 696 -21.79 13.11 1.70
C GLU A 696 -22.58 12.49 0.54
N GLU A 697 -21.98 11.59 -0.24
CA GLU A 697 -22.65 10.88 -1.33
C GLU A 697 -23.77 9.93 -0.86
N ASN A 698 -23.72 9.49 0.41
CA ASN A 698 -24.75 8.71 1.11
C ASN A 698 -25.29 7.50 0.32
N LYS A 699 -24.39 6.68 -0.27
CA LYS A 699 -24.75 5.51 -1.09
C LYS A 699 -24.96 4.21 -0.32
N GLY A 700 -25.03 4.27 1.00
CA GLY A 700 -25.24 3.13 1.89
C GLY A 700 -24.10 2.93 2.88
N LYS A 701 -24.01 1.72 3.46
CA LYS A 701 -22.92 1.40 4.41
C LYS A 701 -21.57 1.33 3.67
N VAL A 702 -20.67 2.22 4.05
CA VAL A 702 -19.33 2.36 3.44
C VAL A 702 -18.37 1.31 4.00
N HIS A 703 -17.83 0.48 3.11
CA HIS A 703 -16.77 -0.47 3.40
C HIS A 703 -15.50 -0.09 2.65
N VAL A 704 -14.42 0.16 3.39
CA VAL A 704 -13.11 0.54 2.86
C VAL A 704 -12.21 -0.69 2.80
N PHE A 705 -11.76 -1.05 1.60
CA PHE A 705 -10.82 -2.13 1.34
C PHE A 705 -9.48 -1.54 0.96
N TYR A 706 -8.44 -1.85 1.72
CA TYR A 706 -7.10 -1.30 1.51
C TYR A 706 -6.06 -2.37 1.22
N CYS A 707 -5.26 -2.18 0.18
CA CYS A 707 -4.11 -3.03 -0.14
C CYS A 707 -2.86 -2.18 -0.41
N GLY A 708 -1.86 -2.29 0.47
CA GLY A 708 -0.63 -1.50 0.34
C GLY A 708 0.24 -1.43 1.60
N ALA A 709 1.09 -0.40 1.68
CA ALA A 709 2.03 -0.19 2.78
C ALA A 709 1.36 -0.13 4.17
N PRO A 710 1.92 -0.76 5.22
CA PRO A 710 1.32 -0.76 6.57
C PRO A 710 1.20 0.62 7.22
N ALA A 711 2.11 1.55 6.91
CA ALA A 711 2.08 2.91 7.45
C ALA A 711 0.81 3.65 7.01
N LEU A 712 0.52 3.62 5.70
CA LEU A 712 -0.69 4.23 5.15
C LEU A 712 -1.97 3.53 5.64
N ALA A 713 -1.94 2.20 5.82
CA ALA A 713 -3.05 1.46 6.42
C ALA A 713 -3.43 2.01 7.81
N LYS A 714 -2.44 2.43 8.62
CA LYS A 714 -2.67 2.97 9.97
C LYS A 714 -3.42 4.29 9.92
N THR A 715 -3.06 5.15 8.97
CA THR A 715 -3.70 6.46 8.72
C THR A 715 -5.12 6.28 8.21
N ILE A 716 -5.33 5.48 7.16
CA ILE A 716 -6.66 5.21 6.59
C ILE A 716 -7.57 4.59 7.65
N LYS A 717 -7.07 3.62 8.43
CA LYS A 717 -7.87 3.00 9.48
C LYS A 717 -8.28 4.01 10.56
N ALA A 718 -7.43 4.98 10.89
CA ALA A 718 -7.79 6.03 11.85
C ALA A 718 -8.90 6.93 11.31
N GLN A 719 -8.86 7.27 10.02
CA GLN A 719 -9.92 8.03 9.35
C GLN A 719 -11.21 7.22 9.24
N CYS A 720 -11.15 5.92 8.92
CA CYS A 720 -12.33 5.05 8.95
C CYS A 720 -12.98 5.01 10.34
N GLU A 721 -12.18 4.98 11.41
CA GLU A 721 -12.68 5.03 12.79
C GLU A 721 -13.36 6.38 13.12
N HIS A 722 -12.91 7.48 12.51
CA HIS A 722 -13.52 8.81 12.65
C HIS A 722 -14.90 8.90 11.97
N PHE A 723 -15.00 8.44 10.72
CA PHE A 723 -16.23 8.48 9.93
C PHE A 723 -17.17 7.28 10.17
N GLY A 724 -16.77 6.31 11.00
CA GLY A 724 -17.58 5.12 11.29
C GLY A 724 -17.60 4.09 10.16
N PHE A 725 -16.64 4.14 9.23
CA PHE A 725 -16.52 3.20 8.11
C PHE A 725 -15.91 1.87 8.56
N HIS A 726 -16.31 0.78 7.91
CA HIS A 726 -15.70 -0.53 8.13
C HIS A 726 -14.42 -0.67 7.31
N PHE A 727 -13.32 -1.06 7.96
CA PHE A 727 -12.00 -1.13 7.33
C PHE A 727 -11.50 -2.59 7.20
N TYR A 728 -11.18 -2.98 5.98
CA TYR A 728 -10.62 -4.28 5.63
C TYR A 728 -9.20 -4.11 5.07
N LYS A 729 -8.24 -4.84 5.64
CA LYS A 729 -6.83 -4.76 5.24
C LYS A 729 -6.38 -6.00 4.48
N GLU A 730 -6.01 -5.76 3.23
CA GLU A 730 -5.19 -6.55 2.31
C GLU A 730 -3.75 -6.75 2.78
N ASN A 731 -3.18 -7.96 2.75
CA ASN A 731 -1.72 -8.10 2.69
C ASN A 731 -1.38 -9.13 1.60
N PHE A 732 -0.84 -8.65 0.48
CA PHE A 732 -0.24 -9.49 -0.55
C PHE A 732 1.23 -9.13 -0.70
#